data_AF-A0A328DDS1-F1
#
_entry.id   AF-A0A328DDS1-F1
#
_cell.length_a   1.000
_cell.length_b   1.000
_cell.length_c   1.000
_cell.angle_alpha   90.00
_cell.angle_beta   90.00
_cell.angle_gamma   90.00
#
_symmetry.space_group_name_H-M   'P 1'
#
loop_
_entity.id
_entity.type
_entity.pdbx_description
1 polymer ?
#
loop_
_entity_poly.entity_id
_entity_poly.type
_entity_poly.pdbx_seq_one_letter_code
_entity_poly.pdbx_strand_id
1 'polypeptide(L)'
;MSTPRPEDETNHQPDKSRFVNLFRQYGFRHLSNTMRSFKLKDRCKTNQVHAFNPSETSSSAAAAASKSHHHHRAQPTINSILTYSPEIVSLPMAESLLPYGLPTGVSLEPSIDQFLKPVDFIDSMAELYRRIKKSPDSCKSDVYLEQYALLCSLDDPKLNRRCLQSARQHAADVHSKVVLLAWLRYERREDEMVGKSVLDCIGRILECPKSALIPGYDPDSIFGHCNCYQSLNQSSDLGNSNNKSSFHAPEEDGEVCFCIGNEVITCIRGKIASLSIPLKTMLYGNFVEAKNERIDFTRIGISVAGLKAVDMFSRMGRFEDTCSPYIVLEMLSFANRFCCEGLKSSCDSYLASLVSDIDEALVLIDYAMEERAQILAASCLQVILRELPCHLYNSKVLSIFCSSEARQRLSAIGHSSFLLYYFLSQVAIEDNMASKITVMLLERLRECASDRWQKAIAMHQLGCVLFERKDYKEAQSCFEEAVEAGHTYSAVGVARTKYKQGQRFSSYETIDGLISNHKATGWMYQERSLYSLGKQKISDLDDATRLDPTLSFPYKYRAVAMVEENQIESAISEIDRILGFKVSPDCLELRAWCFIAIEDYKSAIRDIRALLTLEPNHMMFCGKMRADHMLEVLGQHVQQWSSADCWMQLYDRWSSVDDIGSLAVIHQMLLNDPWKSVLRFRQSLLLLSCNEKLEIGSESFYLQARTASV
;
A
#
# COMPACT_ATOMS: atom_id res chain seq x y z
N MET A 1 47.94 84.91 33.12
CA MET A 1 47.17 84.33 34.23
C MET A 1 46.83 82.89 33.88
N SER A 2 47.38 81.97 34.68
CA SER A 2 46.77 80.69 35.13
C SER A 2 46.44 79.57 34.13
N THR A 3 47.26 78.51 34.20
CA THR A 3 46.99 77.05 34.07
C THR A 3 45.73 76.55 34.82
N PRO A 4 45.22 75.28 34.70
CA PRO A 4 45.95 74.01 34.42
C PRO A 4 45.24 72.87 33.60
N ARG A 5 45.99 71.77 33.46
CA ARG A 5 45.79 70.35 32.96
C ARG A 5 45.07 69.42 34.02
N PRO A 6 44.99 68.05 33.92
CA PRO A 6 44.82 67.01 32.86
C PRO A 6 43.91 65.77 33.27
N GLU A 7 44.04 64.61 32.56
CA GLU A 7 43.68 63.17 32.90
C GLU A 7 42.24 62.67 32.57
N ASP A 8 41.93 61.43 32.15
CA ASP A 8 42.68 60.22 31.73
C ASP A 8 41.74 59.19 31.03
N GLU A 9 42.36 58.11 30.53
CA GLU A 9 41.91 56.95 29.75
C GLU A 9 40.73 56.10 30.27
N THR A 10 40.01 55.39 29.38
CA THR A 10 39.76 53.92 29.41
C THR A 10 38.75 53.51 28.31
N ASN A 11 39.20 52.67 27.37
CA ASN A 11 38.35 52.01 26.36
C ASN A 11 38.26 50.52 26.73
N HIS A 12 37.18 50.12 27.42
CA HIS A 12 36.86 48.74 27.77
C HIS A 12 35.65 48.23 26.98
N GLN A 13 35.72 46.95 26.62
CA GLN A 13 34.74 46.11 25.91
C GLN A 13 33.27 46.29 26.36
N PRO A 14 32.27 46.13 25.47
CA PRO A 14 30.92 45.88 25.90
C PRO A 14 30.70 44.37 26.15
N ASP A 15 30.28 44.14 27.38
CA ASP A 15 29.99 42.86 28.02
C ASP A 15 28.78 42.11 27.45
N LYS A 16 28.89 40.79 27.56
CA LYS A 16 27.85 39.78 27.38
C LYS A 16 26.70 40.00 28.38
N SER A 17 25.57 40.62 27.99
CA SER A 17 24.31 40.46 28.76
C SER A 17 23.00 40.94 28.09
N ARG A 18 22.95 41.22 26.79
CA ARG A 18 21.72 41.76 26.15
C ARG A 18 21.05 40.91 25.06
N PHE A 19 21.40 39.64 24.93
CA PHE A 19 20.81 38.73 23.90
C PHE A 19 20.18 37.45 24.46
N VAL A 20 19.70 37.46 25.71
CA VAL A 20 19.08 36.29 26.37
C VAL A 20 17.57 36.43 26.62
N ASN A 21 16.91 37.55 26.25
CA ASN A 21 15.49 37.77 26.59
C ASN A 21 14.53 37.99 25.41
N LEU A 22 14.77 37.41 24.23
CA LEU A 22 13.84 37.52 23.08
C LEU A 22 13.24 36.21 22.55
N PHE A 23 13.42 35.08 23.25
CA PHE A 23 12.78 33.79 22.87
C PHE A 23 11.93 33.16 23.97
N ARG A 24 11.33 33.98 24.85
CA ARG A 24 10.42 33.51 25.91
C ARG A 24 9.02 34.11 25.87
N GLN A 25 8.46 34.31 24.67
CA GLN A 25 7.10 34.85 24.53
C GLN A 25 6.22 34.30 23.39
N TYR A 26 6.52 33.12 22.86
CA TYR A 26 5.53 32.37 22.04
C TYR A 26 5.40 30.93 22.54
N GLY A 27 4.75 30.81 23.70
CA GLY A 27 4.13 29.56 24.12
C GLY A 27 2.71 29.45 23.55
N PHE A 28 2.45 28.33 22.87
CA PHE A 28 1.17 27.68 22.59
C PHE A 28 -0.04 28.53 22.16
N ARG A 29 -0.50 28.31 20.92
CA ARG A 29 -1.94 28.13 20.61
C ARG A 29 -2.12 27.35 19.31
N HIS A 30 -2.99 26.34 19.39
CA HIS A 30 -3.58 25.63 18.27
C HIS A 30 -4.04 26.58 17.15
N LEU A 31 -3.64 26.31 15.91
CA LEU A 31 -4.47 26.53 14.75
C LEU A 31 -4.28 25.37 13.76
N SER A 32 -5.19 24.42 13.87
CA SER A 32 -5.59 23.52 12.80
C SER A 32 -6.00 24.34 11.58
N ASN A 33 -5.28 24.19 10.47
CA ASN A 33 -5.81 24.32 9.12
C ASN A 33 -4.94 23.47 8.17
N THR A 34 -5.44 22.27 7.96
CA THR A 34 -5.43 21.46 6.74
C THR A 34 -4.69 22.07 5.53
N MET A 35 -3.44 21.65 5.32
CA MET A 35 -2.97 21.32 3.97
C MET A 35 -2.46 19.88 4.03
N ARG A 36 -3.25 18.97 3.45
CA ARG A 36 -2.96 17.55 3.28
C ARG A 36 -1.72 17.42 2.37
N SER A 37 -0.55 17.29 2.97
CA SER A 37 0.63 16.76 2.28
C SER A 37 0.57 15.23 2.38
N PHE A 38 0.16 14.58 1.29
CA PHE A 38 0.26 13.13 1.16
C PHE A 38 1.72 12.72 1.39
N LYS A 39 1.96 11.93 2.44
CA LYS A 39 3.27 11.31 2.67
C LYS A 39 3.44 10.23 1.62
N LEU A 40 4.20 10.52 0.56
CA LEU A 40 4.80 9.54 -0.33
C LEU A 40 5.81 8.70 0.48
N LYS A 41 5.32 7.72 1.26
CA LYS A 41 6.19 6.71 1.89
C LYS A 41 6.41 5.53 0.94
N ASP A 42 7.70 5.23 0.74
CA ASP A 42 8.32 3.91 0.49
C ASP A 42 7.68 2.99 -0.57
N ARG A 43 7.52 3.41 -1.83
CA ARG A 43 7.18 2.47 -2.94
C ARG A 43 8.09 2.53 -4.17
N CYS A 44 9.26 3.13 -4.04
CA CYS A 44 10.27 3.18 -5.12
C CYS A 44 11.61 2.57 -4.69
N LYS A 45 11.57 1.44 -3.97
CA LYS A 45 12.79 0.68 -3.59
C LYS A 45 12.71 -0.73 -4.15
N THR A 46 12.89 -0.89 -5.46
CA THR A 46 13.01 -2.21 -6.10
C THR A 46 14.01 -3.09 -5.35
N ASN A 47 13.56 -4.16 -4.70
CA ASN A 47 14.45 -5.23 -4.24
C ASN A 47 14.69 -6.15 -5.45
N GLN A 48 15.91 -6.14 -5.98
CA GLN A 48 16.29 -6.98 -7.12
C GLN A 48 16.64 -8.40 -6.67
N VAL A 49 16.09 -9.37 -7.38
CA VAL A 49 16.38 -10.80 -7.20
C VAL A 49 17.54 -11.18 -8.13
N HIS A 50 18.71 -11.49 -7.56
CA HIS A 50 19.82 -12.04 -8.34
C HIS A 50 19.63 -13.55 -8.55
N ALA A 51 19.72 -13.99 -9.80
CA ALA A 51 19.81 -15.40 -10.16
C ALA A 51 21.20 -15.93 -9.77
N PHE A 52 21.22 -16.93 -8.89
CA PHE A 52 22.43 -17.64 -8.48
C PHE A 52 22.80 -18.67 -9.57
N ASN A 53 23.95 -18.51 -10.21
CA ASN A 53 24.58 -19.60 -10.97
C ASN A 53 25.43 -20.44 -10.00
N PRO A 54 25.28 -21.78 -9.96
CA PRO A 54 26.13 -22.63 -9.14
C PRO A 54 27.42 -22.92 -9.91
N SER A 55 28.57 -22.74 -9.25
CA SER A 55 29.82 -23.35 -9.70
C SER A 55 30.50 -24.07 -8.55
N GLU A 56 31.02 -25.23 -8.90
CA GLU A 56 31.30 -26.38 -8.06
C GLU A 56 32.52 -26.28 -7.14
N THR A 57 32.43 -27.11 -6.10
CA THR A 57 33.42 -27.72 -5.22
C THR A 57 34.87 -27.90 -5.72
N SER A 58 35.84 -27.61 -4.84
CA SER A 58 37.00 -28.47 -4.47
C SER A 58 37.81 -27.77 -3.37
N SER A 59 37.78 -28.25 -2.12
CA SER A 59 38.67 -29.23 -1.45
C SER A 59 39.88 -28.62 -0.69
N SER A 60 39.79 -28.74 0.65
CA SER A 60 40.83 -29.09 1.64
C SER A 60 42.19 -28.36 1.67
N ALA A 61 42.55 -27.80 2.82
CA ALA A 61 43.58 -28.37 3.73
C ALA A 61 43.77 -27.53 5.01
N ALA A 62 44.14 -28.22 6.08
CA ALA A 62 44.27 -27.77 7.46
C ALA A 62 45.64 -27.12 7.77
N ALA A 63 45.72 -26.34 8.86
CA ALA A 63 46.49 -26.68 10.08
C ALA A 63 47.08 -25.46 10.83
N ALA A 64 47.14 -25.66 12.16
CA ALA A 64 48.15 -25.18 13.11
C ALA A 64 47.95 -23.83 13.86
N ALA A 65 47.36 -24.02 15.05
CA ALA A 65 47.56 -23.37 16.34
C ALA A 65 48.87 -22.59 16.63
N SER A 66 48.74 -21.55 17.46
CA SER A 66 49.68 -21.28 18.57
C SER A 66 48.99 -20.49 19.71
N LYS A 67 49.15 -20.97 20.95
CA LYS A 67 48.67 -20.43 22.23
C LYS A 67 49.69 -19.47 22.87
N SER A 68 49.24 -18.46 23.63
CA SER A 68 49.77 -17.97 24.94
C SER A 68 49.17 -16.58 25.24
N HIS A 69 49.13 -16.01 26.45
CA HIS A 69 48.92 -16.48 27.82
C HIS A 69 48.24 -15.32 28.59
N HIS A 70 47.50 -15.69 29.64
CA HIS A 70 46.81 -14.88 30.66
C HIS A 70 47.42 -13.55 31.11
N HIS A 71 46.53 -12.58 31.43
CA HIS A 71 46.56 -11.90 32.73
C HIS A 71 45.13 -11.54 33.21
N HIS A 72 44.81 -12.00 34.42
CA HIS A 72 43.66 -11.59 35.23
C HIS A 72 43.84 -10.17 35.77
N ARG A 73 42.80 -9.31 35.68
CA ARG A 73 42.37 -8.48 36.83
C ARG A 73 41.01 -7.80 36.60
N ALA A 74 40.13 -8.03 37.58
CA ALA A 74 39.04 -7.18 38.08
C ALA A 74 37.89 -6.77 37.13
N GLN A 75 36.71 -7.35 37.40
CA GLN A 75 35.41 -6.76 37.11
C GLN A 75 35.28 -5.37 37.77
N PRO A 76 34.53 -4.45 37.13
CA PRO A 76 33.63 -3.58 37.86
C PRO A 76 32.17 -3.79 37.41
N THR A 77 31.33 -3.97 38.41
CA THR A 77 29.88 -4.07 38.37
C THR A 77 29.20 -2.78 37.90
N ILE A 78 28.18 -2.96 37.06
CA ILE A 78 26.93 -2.20 36.87
C ILE A 78 26.86 -0.87 37.66
N ASN A 79 27.19 0.26 36.99
CA ASN A 79 26.54 1.58 37.13
C ASN A 79 27.16 2.75 36.33
N SER A 80 27.98 2.52 35.30
CA SER A 80 28.75 3.63 34.66
C SER A 80 28.54 3.87 33.14
N ILE A 81 27.45 3.40 32.52
CA ILE A 81 27.19 3.63 31.07
C ILE A 81 25.96 4.54 30.82
N LEU A 82 25.55 5.33 31.82
CA LEU A 82 24.51 6.35 31.65
C LEU A 82 24.97 7.69 32.20
N THR A 83 26.09 8.20 31.68
CA THR A 83 26.43 9.64 31.57
C THR A 83 27.86 9.74 31.03
N TYR A 84 28.01 9.80 29.72
CA TYR A 84 29.16 10.48 29.12
C TYR A 84 28.63 11.70 28.40
N SER A 85 28.95 12.86 28.97
CA SER A 85 28.87 14.15 28.30
C SER A 85 29.69 14.09 27.00
N PRO A 86 29.24 14.71 25.90
CA PRO A 86 30.14 14.90 24.77
C PRO A 86 31.21 15.91 25.21
N GLU A 87 32.45 15.45 25.36
CA GLU A 87 33.58 16.37 25.30
C GLU A 87 33.69 16.85 23.86
N ILE A 88 33.13 18.04 23.63
CA ILE A 88 33.25 18.80 22.40
C ILE A 88 34.71 19.26 22.32
N VAL A 89 35.47 18.68 21.39
CA VAL A 89 36.71 19.30 20.89
C VAL A 89 36.42 19.81 19.48
N SER A 90 36.57 21.12 19.38
CA SER A 90 36.13 22.05 18.34
C SER A 90 36.79 21.86 16.97
N LEU A 91 35.95 21.65 15.94
CA LEU A 91 36.22 21.97 14.53
C LEU A 91 35.51 23.30 14.21
N PRO A 92 36.21 24.44 14.04
CA PRO A 92 35.59 25.76 14.16
C PRO A 92 34.56 26.12 13.07
N MET A 93 34.51 25.40 11.95
CA MET A 93 33.56 25.65 10.84
C MET A 93 32.47 24.58 10.71
N ALA A 94 32.79 23.30 10.92
CA ALA A 94 31.84 22.19 10.81
C ALA A 94 30.67 22.30 11.82
N GLU A 95 30.89 22.87 13.02
CA GLU A 95 29.84 23.10 14.03
C GLU A 95 28.71 24.03 13.56
N SER A 96 28.98 24.90 12.58
CA SER A 96 27.96 25.81 12.04
C SER A 96 27.04 25.17 10.99
N LEU A 97 27.57 24.18 10.25
CA LEU A 97 26.89 23.50 9.15
C LEU A 97 26.29 22.14 9.55
N LEU A 98 26.73 21.58 10.68
CA LEU A 98 26.18 20.38 11.30
C LEU A 98 25.60 20.68 12.70
N PRO A 99 24.55 21.50 12.81
CA PRO A 99 23.92 21.80 14.10
C PRO A 99 23.20 20.57 14.71
N TYR A 100 23.10 19.48 13.95
CA TYR A 100 22.42 18.25 14.34
C TYR A 100 23.41 17.09 14.36
N GLY A 101 23.49 16.40 15.51
CA GLY A 101 24.36 15.24 15.70
C GLY A 101 23.93 14.01 14.90
N LEU A 102 24.76 12.97 14.92
CA LEU A 102 24.55 11.71 14.23
C LEU A 102 23.19 11.05 14.55
N PRO A 103 22.62 10.28 13.61
CA PRO A 103 21.42 9.51 13.87
C PRO A 103 21.66 8.57 15.05
N THR A 104 20.79 8.65 16.06
CA THR A 104 20.87 7.78 17.24
C THR A 104 20.63 6.33 16.83
N GLY A 105 21.18 5.35 17.58
CA GLY A 105 21.02 3.93 17.24
C GLY A 105 19.57 3.47 17.01
N VAL A 106 18.60 4.08 17.70
CA VAL A 106 17.15 3.83 17.51
C VAL A 106 16.63 4.34 16.16
N SER A 107 17.21 5.42 15.63
CA SER A 107 16.87 5.97 14.30
C SER A 107 17.41 5.12 13.15
N LEU A 108 18.39 4.25 13.42
CA LEU A 108 18.96 3.35 12.42
C LEU A 108 18.20 2.03 12.34
N GLU A 109 17.47 1.64 13.40
CA GLU A 109 16.71 0.39 13.48
C GLU A 109 15.84 0.20 12.21
N PRO A 110 15.96 -0.93 11.48
CA PRO A 110 15.13 -1.17 10.30
C PRO A 110 13.66 -1.31 10.73
N SER A 111 12.70 -0.91 9.91
CA SER A 111 11.28 -1.15 10.20
C SER A 111 10.94 -2.65 10.16
N ILE A 112 9.83 -3.03 10.81
CA ILE A 112 9.26 -4.38 10.63
C ILE A 112 8.57 -4.39 9.27
N ASP A 113 8.93 -5.32 8.39
CA ASP A 113 8.26 -5.48 7.09
C ASP A 113 6.79 -5.84 7.33
N GLN A 114 5.85 -5.19 6.64
CA GLN A 114 4.41 -5.35 6.87
C GLN A 114 3.78 -6.46 6.01
N PHE A 115 4.54 -7.03 5.08
CA PHE A 115 4.10 -8.02 4.11
C PHE A 115 4.53 -9.44 4.50
N LEU A 116 4.03 -10.44 3.76
CA LEU A 116 4.47 -11.81 3.93
C LEU A 116 5.92 -11.95 3.47
N LYS A 117 6.79 -12.37 4.39
CA LYS A 117 8.21 -12.60 4.11
C LYS A 117 8.57 -14.06 4.40
N PRO A 118 8.52 -14.94 3.38
CA PRO A 118 8.94 -16.33 3.55
C PRO A 118 10.46 -16.42 3.78
N VAL A 119 10.90 -17.44 4.51
CA VAL A 119 12.34 -17.71 4.70
C VAL A 119 12.98 -18.16 3.39
N ASP A 120 12.32 -19.08 2.68
CA ASP A 120 12.70 -19.49 1.32
C ASP A 120 11.70 -18.93 0.31
N PHE A 121 12.07 -17.78 -0.26
CA PHE A 121 11.23 -17.08 -1.23
C PHE A 121 11.05 -17.87 -2.53
N ILE A 122 12.10 -18.54 -3.01
CA ILE A 122 12.07 -19.25 -4.29
C ILE A 122 11.15 -20.47 -4.18
N ASP A 123 11.30 -21.26 -3.11
CA ASP A 123 10.47 -22.44 -2.91
C ASP A 123 9.00 -22.08 -2.68
N SER A 124 8.74 -21.02 -1.91
CA SER A 124 7.38 -20.52 -1.66
C SER A 124 6.71 -20.06 -2.97
N MET A 125 7.45 -19.33 -3.81
CA MET A 125 6.96 -18.92 -5.12
C MET A 125 6.75 -20.11 -6.05
N ALA A 126 7.67 -21.08 -6.08
CA ALA A 126 7.55 -22.27 -6.91
C ALA A 126 6.32 -23.11 -6.53
N GLU A 127 6.04 -23.26 -5.23
CA GLU A 127 4.84 -23.95 -4.76
C GLU A 127 3.57 -23.18 -5.13
N LEU A 128 3.56 -21.86 -4.99
CA LEU A 128 2.43 -21.03 -5.40
C LEU A 128 2.17 -21.15 -6.91
N TYR A 129 3.20 -21.13 -7.74
CA TYR A 129 3.06 -21.36 -9.19
C TYR A 129 2.49 -22.74 -9.52
N ARG A 130 2.89 -23.80 -8.79
CA ARG A 130 2.30 -25.14 -8.94
C ARG A 130 0.82 -25.14 -8.54
N ARG A 131 0.45 -24.43 -7.47
CA ARG A 131 -0.94 -24.27 -7.03
C ARG A 131 -1.78 -23.54 -8.06
N ILE A 132 -1.30 -22.44 -8.65
CA ILE A 132 -1.99 -21.73 -9.73
C ILE A 132 -2.30 -22.65 -10.92
N LYS A 133 -1.34 -23.50 -11.32
CA LYS A 133 -1.53 -24.43 -12.45
C LYS A 133 -2.53 -25.55 -12.15
N LYS A 134 -2.64 -25.98 -10.90
CA LYS A 134 -3.50 -27.09 -10.47
C LYS A 134 -4.88 -26.65 -9.99
N SER A 135 -5.04 -25.40 -9.58
CA SER A 135 -6.27 -24.92 -8.97
C SER A 135 -7.42 -24.82 -9.98
N PRO A 136 -8.66 -25.09 -9.54
CA PRO A 136 -9.83 -24.80 -10.37
C PRO A 136 -9.98 -23.29 -10.57
N ASP A 137 -10.59 -22.92 -11.69
CA ASP A 137 -10.77 -21.54 -12.13
C ASP A 137 -11.43 -20.63 -11.07
N SER A 138 -12.38 -21.17 -10.30
CA SER A 138 -13.08 -20.45 -9.23
C SER A 138 -12.18 -19.99 -8.09
N CYS A 139 -11.06 -20.68 -7.84
CA CYS A 139 -10.14 -20.37 -6.74
C CYS A 139 -8.89 -19.64 -7.19
N LYS A 140 -8.70 -19.43 -8.51
CA LYS A 140 -7.49 -18.79 -9.04
C LYS A 140 -7.35 -17.34 -8.58
N SER A 141 -8.46 -16.61 -8.44
CA SER A 141 -8.45 -15.23 -7.93
C SER A 141 -7.74 -15.11 -6.57
N ASP A 142 -8.10 -15.97 -5.62
CA ASP A 142 -7.52 -15.93 -4.26
C ASP A 142 -6.04 -16.34 -4.24
N VAL A 143 -5.64 -17.28 -5.12
CA VAL A 143 -4.22 -17.68 -5.24
C VAL A 143 -3.38 -16.55 -5.86
N TYR A 144 -3.92 -15.79 -6.81
CA TYR A 144 -3.25 -14.59 -7.33
C TYR A 144 -3.19 -13.47 -6.28
N LEU A 145 -4.15 -13.39 -5.36
CA LEU A 145 -4.07 -12.48 -4.21
C LEU A 145 -2.99 -12.90 -3.21
N GLU A 146 -2.82 -14.20 -2.95
CA GLU A 146 -1.69 -14.74 -2.18
C GLU A 146 -0.35 -14.41 -2.85
N GLN A 147 -0.30 -14.52 -4.19
CA GLN A 147 0.88 -14.11 -4.97
C GLN A 147 1.20 -12.63 -4.79
N TYR A 148 0.18 -11.77 -4.86
CA TYR A 148 0.31 -10.34 -4.59
C TYR A 148 0.91 -10.11 -3.20
N ALA A 149 0.37 -10.73 -2.16
CA ALA A 149 0.84 -10.54 -0.78
C ALA A 149 2.32 -10.92 -0.56
N LEU A 150 2.83 -11.92 -1.29
CA LEU A 150 4.24 -12.32 -1.26
C LEU A 150 5.14 -11.37 -2.06
N LEU A 151 4.68 -10.95 -3.24
CA LEU A 151 5.46 -10.09 -4.15
C LEU A 151 5.51 -8.63 -3.71
N CYS A 152 4.59 -8.18 -2.85
CA CYS A 152 4.64 -6.86 -2.24
C CYS A 152 5.98 -6.57 -1.53
N SER A 153 6.68 -7.60 -1.03
CA SER A 153 8.01 -7.44 -0.41
C SER A 153 9.13 -7.02 -1.38
N LEU A 154 8.89 -7.11 -2.69
CA LEU A 154 9.86 -6.72 -3.73
C LEU A 154 9.74 -5.24 -4.16
N ASP A 155 8.68 -4.55 -3.75
CA ASP A 155 8.41 -3.14 -4.08
C ASP A 155 8.40 -2.82 -5.59
N ASP A 156 7.95 -3.75 -6.45
CA ASP A 156 7.72 -3.49 -7.88
C ASP A 156 6.23 -3.24 -8.18
N PRO A 157 5.81 -1.99 -8.45
CA PRO A 157 4.41 -1.66 -8.70
C PRO A 157 3.88 -2.26 -10.00
N LYS A 158 4.72 -2.58 -10.99
CA LYS A 158 4.27 -3.26 -12.22
C LYS A 158 3.92 -4.71 -11.95
N LEU A 159 4.72 -5.38 -11.12
CA LEU A 159 4.50 -6.76 -10.73
C LEU A 159 3.23 -6.91 -9.89
N ASN A 160 3.07 -6.04 -8.89
CA ASN A 160 1.88 -5.98 -8.05
C ASN A 160 0.61 -5.76 -8.87
N ARG A 161 0.64 -4.82 -9.84
CA ARG A 161 -0.47 -4.60 -10.79
C ARG A 161 -0.81 -5.85 -11.60
N ARG A 162 0.19 -6.59 -12.11
CA ARG A 162 -0.05 -7.83 -12.88
C ARG A 162 -0.74 -8.90 -12.05
N CYS A 163 -0.40 -9.05 -10.77
CA CYS A 163 -1.07 -9.99 -9.88
C CYS A 163 -2.53 -9.60 -9.67
N LEU A 164 -2.82 -8.33 -9.40
CA LEU A 164 -4.20 -7.84 -9.28
C LEU A 164 -5.01 -7.98 -10.57
N GLN A 165 -4.39 -7.75 -11.74
CA GLN A 165 -5.03 -7.97 -13.04
C GLN A 165 -5.37 -9.45 -13.25
N SER A 166 -4.45 -10.36 -12.86
CA SER A 166 -4.68 -11.81 -12.94
C SER A 166 -5.76 -12.27 -11.97
N ALA A 167 -5.78 -11.73 -10.74
CA ALA A 167 -6.87 -11.96 -9.80
C ALA A 167 -8.21 -11.49 -10.38
N ARG A 168 -8.24 -10.29 -10.98
CA ARG A 168 -9.45 -9.73 -11.59
C ARG A 168 -9.92 -10.51 -12.81
N GLN A 169 -9.00 -11.09 -13.58
CA GLN A 169 -9.30 -11.97 -14.71
C GLN A 169 -10.08 -13.20 -14.25
N HIS A 170 -9.73 -13.75 -13.09
CA HIS A 170 -10.34 -14.96 -12.56
C HIS A 170 -11.47 -14.72 -11.54
N ALA A 171 -11.85 -13.46 -11.28
CA ALA A 171 -12.94 -13.13 -10.38
C ALA A 171 -14.31 -13.38 -11.04
N ALA A 172 -15.12 -14.26 -10.44
CA ALA A 172 -16.46 -14.61 -10.95
C ALA A 172 -17.58 -13.74 -10.36
N ASP A 173 -17.48 -13.41 -9.08
CA ASP A 173 -18.48 -12.64 -8.34
C ASP A 173 -18.31 -11.12 -8.53
N VAL A 174 -19.44 -10.41 -8.56
CA VAL A 174 -19.49 -8.95 -8.76
C VAL A 174 -18.69 -8.22 -7.67
N HIS A 175 -18.76 -8.70 -6.43
CA HIS A 175 -18.06 -8.12 -5.29
C HIS A 175 -16.53 -8.07 -5.50
N SER A 176 -15.92 -9.21 -5.78
CA SER A 176 -14.47 -9.31 -6.02
C SER A 176 -14.04 -8.50 -7.23
N LYS A 177 -14.86 -8.48 -8.30
CA LYS A 177 -14.61 -7.64 -9.48
C LYS A 177 -14.57 -6.15 -9.13
N VAL A 178 -15.50 -5.67 -8.31
CA VAL A 178 -15.58 -4.27 -7.86
C VAL A 178 -14.38 -3.91 -6.98
N VAL A 179 -14.06 -4.74 -6.00
CA VAL A 179 -12.94 -4.47 -5.07
C VAL A 179 -11.59 -4.48 -5.80
N LEU A 180 -11.31 -5.51 -6.61
CA LEU A 180 -10.05 -5.60 -7.37
C LEU A 180 -9.90 -4.46 -8.37
N LEU A 181 -11.01 -4.01 -8.97
CA LEU A 181 -11.00 -2.87 -9.87
C LEU A 181 -10.66 -1.56 -9.14
N ALA A 182 -11.26 -1.32 -7.97
CA ALA A 182 -10.92 -0.16 -7.15
C ALA A 182 -9.46 -0.22 -6.69
N TRP A 183 -8.96 -1.40 -6.34
CA TRP A 183 -7.57 -1.61 -5.96
C TRP A 183 -6.61 -1.33 -7.13
N LEU A 184 -6.91 -1.83 -8.33
CA LEU A 184 -6.12 -1.53 -9.53
C LEU A 184 -6.06 -0.03 -9.82
N ARG A 185 -7.16 0.71 -9.61
CA ARG A 185 -7.16 2.18 -9.74
C ARG A 185 -6.26 2.83 -8.70
N TYR A 186 -6.34 2.40 -7.43
CA TYR A 186 -5.51 2.93 -6.35
C TYR A 186 -4.00 2.72 -6.61
N GLU A 187 -3.61 1.54 -7.11
CA GLU A 187 -2.22 1.21 -7.41
C GLU A 187 -1.60 2.02 -8.56
N ARG A 188 -2.40 2.60 -9.46
CA ARG A 188 -1.89 3.41 -10.58
C ARG A 188 -1.43 4.81 -10.16
N ARG A 189 -1.96 5.34 -9.04
CA ARG A 189 -1.73 6.72 -8.53
C ARG A 189 -1.95 7.82 -9.60
N GLU A 190 -1.86 9.10 -9.21
CA GLU A 190 -2.26 10.25 -10.03
C GLU A 190 -1.50 10.36 -11.38
N ASP A 191 -0.27 9.86 -11.45
CA ASP A 191 0.63 10.03 -12.62
C ASP A 191 0.17 9.27 -13.88
N GLU A 192 -0.74 8.28 -13.74
CA GLU A 192 -1.32 7.53 -14.85
C GLU A 192 -2.86 7.65 -14.94
N MET A 193 -3.50 8.51 -14.12
CA MET A 193 -4.96 8.61 -14.06
C MET A 193 -5.55 9.24 -15.34
N VAL A 194 -5.94 8.39 -16.29
CA VAL A 194 -6.82 8.75 -17.40
C VAL A 194 -8.27 8.67 -16.90
N GLY A 195 -8.80 9.80 -16.43
CA GLY A 195 -10.21 9.94 -16.04
C GLY A 195 -10.39 10.89 -14.85
N LYS A 196 -11.20 11.93 -15.03
CA LYS A 196 -11.53 12.92 -13.98
C LYS A 196 -12.70 12.48 -13.10
N SER A 197 -13.52 11.53 -13.56
CA SER A 197 -14.73 11.09 -12.86
C SER A 197 -14.57 9.73 -12.17
N VAL A 198 -15.47 9.44 -11.22
CA VAL A 198 -15.49 8.16 -10.50
C VAL A 198 -15.75 6.99 -11.46
N LEU A 199 -16.58 7.20 -12.49
CA LEU A 199 -17.09 6.15 -13.38
C LEU A 199 -16.41 6.10 -14.76
N ASP A 200 -15.28 6.78 -14.95
CA ASP A 200 -14.57 6.78 -16.24
C ASP A 200 -14.08 5.35 -16.64
N CYS A 201 -14.36 4.94 -17.89
CA CYS A 201 -13.80 3.73 -18.52
C CYS A 201 -12.55 4.10 -19.35
N ILE A 202 -11.48 3.33 -19.18
CA ILE A 202 -10.21 3.45 -19.94
C ILE A 202 -10.27 2.64 -21.26
N GLY A 203 -11.45 2.22 -21.70
CA GLY A 203 -11.63 1.49 -22.97
C GLY A 203 -11.33 -0.02 -22.90
N ARG A 204 -11.04 -0.58 -21.72
CA ARG A 204 -10.75 -2.02 -21.52
C ARG A 204 -11.77 -2.67 -20.59
N ILE A 205 -12.20 -3.90 -20.87
CA ILE A 205 -13.20 -4.62 -20.07
C ILE A 205 -12.68 -4.91 -18.66
N LEU A 206 -11.40 -5.25 -18.52
CA LEU A 206 -10.72 -5.43 -17.23
C LEU A 206 -10.92 -4.25 -16.27
N GLU A 207 -11.03 -3.04 -16.82
CA GLU A 207 -11.10 -1.80 -16.05
C GLU A 207 -12.41 -1.01 -16.21
N CYS A 208 -13.41 -1.49 -16.98
CA CYS A 208 -14.70 -0.77 -17.10
C CYS A 208 -15.51 -0.94 -15.81
N PRO A 209 -15.97 0.18 -15.19
CA PRO A 209 -16.86 0.12 -14.03
C PRO A 209 -18.19 -0.62 -14.34
N LYS A 210 -18.72 -0.46 -15.57
CA LYS A 210 -19.97 -1.10 -15.97
C LYS A 210 -19.84 -2.62 -16.16
N SER A 211 -18.69 -3.10 -16.64
CA SER A 211 -18.46 -4.54 -16.81
C SER A 211 -18.25 -5.26 -15.48
N ALA A 212 -17.80 -4.56 -14.43
CA ALA A 212 -17.62 -5.14 -13.11
C ALA A 212 -18.95 -5.56 -12.44
N LEU A 213 -20.04 -4.85 -12.75
CA LEU A 213 -21.38 -5.13 -12.22
C LEU A 213 -22.08 -6.32 -12.91
N ILE A 214 -21.53 -6.83 -14.01
CA ILE A 214 -22.12 -7.96 -14.73
C ILE A 214 -21.65 -9.28 -14.07
N PRO A 215 -22.58 -10.14 -13.60
CA PRO A 215 -22.23 -11.44 -13.04
C PRO A 215 -21.73 -12.38 -14.16
N GLY A 216 -20.80 -13.27 -13.82
CA GLY A 216 -20.31 -14.30 -14.74
C GLY A 216 -18.80 -14.44 -14.76
N TYR A 217 -18.30 -15.53 -15.33
CA TYR A 217 -16.88 -15.85 -15.45
C TYR A 217 -16.54 -16.04 -16.92
N ASP A 218 -15.71 -15.15 -17.46
CA ASP A 218 -15.20 -15.24 -18.82
C ASP A 218 -13.78 -14.63 -18.86
N PRO A 219 -12.73 -15.45 -18.68
CA PRO A 219 -11.36 -14.97 -18.56
C PRO A 219 -10.77 -14.48 -19.89
N ASP A 220 -11.35 -14.87 -21.03
CA ASP A 220 -10.80 -14.58 -22.35
C ASP A 220 -11.31 -13.25 -22.92
N SER A 221 -12.54 -12.84 -22.59
CA SER A 221 -13.11 -11.56 -23.05
C SER A 221 -12.58 -10.34 -22.30
N ILE A 222 -11.88 -10.52 -21.18
CA ILE A 222 -11.46 -9.44 -20.28
C ILE A 222 -10.40 -8.52 -20.90
N PHE A 223 -9.62 -9.01 -21.86
CA PHE A 223 -8.64 -8.21 -22.61
C PHE A 223 -9.25 -7.42 -23.79
N GLY A 224 -10.56 -7.60 -24.04
CA GLY A 224 -11.28 -6.88 -25.08
C GLY A 224 -11.56 -5.40 -24.73
N HIS A 225 -12.08 -4.68 -25.72
CA HIS A 225 -12.47 -3.29 -25.57
C HIS A 225 -13.84 -3.14 -24.89
N CYS A 226 -13.97 -2.14 -24.01
CA CYS A 226 -15.24 -1.84 -23.35
C CYS A 226 -16.20 -1.17 -24.36
N ASN A 227 -17.44 -1.66 -24.49
CA ASN A 227 -18.48 -1.01 -25.30
C ASN A 227 -19.00 0.29 -24.66
N CYS A 228 -18.39 0.75 -23.57
CA CYS A 228 -18.78 1.92 -22.79
C CYS A 228 -18.73 3.21 -23.66
N TYR A 229 -18.00 3.23 -24.80
CA TYR A 229 -17.99 4.32 -25.81
C TYR A 229 -18.97 4.13 -26.99
N GLN A 230 -19.44 2.91 -27.28
CA GLN A 230 -20.40 2.66 -28.36
C GLN A 230 -21.85 2.94 -27.94
N SER A 231 -22.15 2.90 -26.64
CA SER A 231 -23.48 3.17 -26.09
C SER A 231 -23.95 4.62 -26.20
N LEU A 232 -23.10 5.56 -26.61
CA LEU A 232 -23.53 6.94 -26.93
C LEU A 232 -24.15 7.04 -28.35
N ASN A 233 -23.96 6.03 -29.21
CA ASN A 233 -24.37 6.09 -30.63
C ASN A 233 -25.26 4.92 -31.11
N GLN A 234 -25.74 4.05 -30.22
CA GLN A 234 -26.69 2.99 -30.61
C GLN A 234 -27.83 2.87 -29.59
N SER A 235 -28.81 3.77 -29.71
CA SER A 235 -30.18 3.51 -29.27
C SER A 235 -30.95 2.81 -30.39
N SER A 236 -30.61 1.55 -30.67
CA SER A 236 -31.48 0.63 -31.43
C SER A 236 -30.85 -0.76 -31.51
N ASP A 237 -31.65 -1.75 -31.13
CA ASP A 237 -31.56 -3.17 -31.50
C ASP A 237 -30.49 -4.06 -30.81
N LEU A 238 -30.88 -4.62 -29.65
CA LEU A 238 -30.53 -6.00 -29.33
C LEU A 238 -31.78 -6.89 -29.50
N GLY A 239 -31.72 -7.70 -30.55
CA GLY A 239 -32.75 -8.66 -30.93
C GLY A 239 -32.86 -9.85 -29.98
N ASN A 240 -34.10 -10.13 -29.61
CA ASN A 240 -34.71 -11.43 -29.32
C ASN A 240 -33.81 -12.68 -29.40
N SER A 241 -33.67 -13.37 -28.26
CA SER A 241 -33.77 -14.84 -28.25
C SER A 241 -35.04 -15.23 -27.49
N ASN A 242 -36.08 -15.51 -28.27
CA ASN A 242 -37.32 -16.11 -27.79
C ASN A 242 -37.04 -17.55 -27.33
N ASN A 243 -37.01 -17.79 -26.02
CA ASN A 243 -37.39 -19.09 -25.46
C ASN A 243 -38.64 -18.89 -24.61
N LYS A 244 -39.78 -18.80 -25.30
CA LYS A 244 -41.10 -18.93 -24.68
C LYS A 244 -41.29 -20.39 -24.29
N SER A 245 -41.13 -20.73 -23.02
CA SER A 245 -41.81 -21.90 -22.45
C SER A 245 -43.24 -21.47 -22.14
N SER A 246 -44.13 -21.71 -23.11
CA SER A 246 -45.56 -21.54 -22.97
C SER A 246 -46.11 -22.56 -21.96
N PHE A 247 -46.23 -22.16 -20.69
CA PHE A 247 -47.23 -22.76 -19.82
C PHE A 247 -48.57 -22.12 -20.17
N HIS A 248 -49.42 -22.86 -20.88
CA HIS A 248 -50.83 -22.54 -20.99
C HIS A 248 -51.44 -22.53 -19.58
N ALA A 249 -51.85 -21.37 -19.10
CA ALA A 249 -52.79 -21.23 -17.99
C ALA A 249 -54.17 -20.87 -18.60
N PRO A 250 -55.27 -21.43 -18.08
CA PRO A 250 -56.58 -21.32 -18.68
C PRO A 250 -57.11 -19.88 -18.64
N GLU A 251 -57.78 -19.51 -19.72
CA GLU A 251 -58.37 -18.21 -20.02
C GLU A 251 -59.57 -17.89 -19.12
N GLU A 252 -59.33 -17.47 -17.88
CA GLU A 252 -60.25 -16.61 -17.13
C GLU A 252 -59.41 -15.69 -16.21
N ASP A 253 -58.78 -14.67 -16.80
CA ASP A 253 -58.07 -13.63 -16.05
C ASP A 253 -59.10 -12.70 -15.38
N GLY A 254 -59.63 -13.13 -14.23
CA GLY A 254 -60.47 -12.30 -13.38
C GLY A 254 -59.72 -11.06 -12.87
N GLU A 255 -60.45 -9.97 -12.63
CA GLU A 255 -59.89 -8.80 -11.96
C GLU A 255 -59.77 -9.05 -10.45
N VAL A 256 -58.75 -8.45 -9.83
CA VAL A 256 -58.62 -8.41 -8.37
C VAL A 256 -58.41 -6.97 -7.93
N CYS A 257 -59.17 -6.55 -6.92
CA CYS A 257 -59.13 -5.21 -6.35
C CYS A 257 -58.32 -5.23 -5.06
N PHE A 258 -57.22 -4.49 -5.01
CA PHE A 258 -56.44 -4.28 -3.78
C PHE A 258 -56.85 -2.97 -3.12
N CYS A 259 -57.26 -3.02 -1.86
CA CYS A 259 -57.64 -1.85 -1.07
C CYS A 259 -56.46 -1.36 -0.23
N ILE A 260 -56.08 -0.09 -0.35
CA ILE A 260 -55.09 0.57 0.50
C ILE A 260 -55.76 1.77 1.16
N GLY A 261 -56.15 1.64 2.42
CA GLY A 261 -56.99 2.63 3.10
C GLY A 261 -58.34 2.77 2.41
N ASN A 262 -58.61 3.95 1.84
CA ASN A 262 -59.86 4.25 1.13
C ASN A 262 -59.76 4.11 -0.40
N GLU A 263 -58.57 3.84 -0.92
CA GLU A 263 -58.34 3.73 -2.36
C GLU A 263 -58.32 2.27 -2.82
N VAL A 264 -58.87 2.02 -4.02
CA VAL A 264 -58.99 0.69 -4.61
C VAL A 264 -58.22 0.67 -5.93
N ILE A 265 -57.34 -0.31 -6.10
CA ILE A 265 -56.55 -0.52 -7.31
C ILE A 265 -56.97 -1.83 -7.95
N THR A 266 -57.40 -1.77 -9.22
CA THR A 266 -57.80 -2.95 -9.99
C THR A 266 -56.62 -3.49 -10.80
N CYS A 267 -56.22 -4.72 -10.52
CA CYS A 267 -55.12 -5.41 -11.18
C CYS A 267 -55.62 -6.69 -11.87
N ILE A 268 -54.84 -7.19 -12.84
CA ILE A 268 -55.13 -8.46 -13.50
C ILE A 268 -54.63 -9.60 -12.60
N ARG A 269 -55.53 -10.47 -12.12
CA ARG A 269 -55.22 -11.51 -11.12
C ARG A 269 -54.13 -12.46 -11.58
N GLY A 270 -54.18 -12.92 -12.83
CA GLY A 270 -53.15 -13.81 -13.40
C GLY A 270 -51.77 -13.17 -13.51
N LYS A 271 -51.70 -11.87 -13.82
CA LYS A 271 -50.43 -11.14 -13.95
C LYS A 271 -49.75 -10.93 -12.60
N ILE A 272 -50.49 -10.49 -11.59
CA ILE A 272 -49.95 -10.36 -10.22
C ILE A 272 -49.55 -11.73 -9.66
N ALA A 273 -50.37 -12.77 -9.87
CA ALA A 273 -50.03 -14.13 -9.48
C ALA A 273 -48.76 -14.66 -10.17
N SER A 274 -48.47 -14.22 -11.40
CA SER A 274 -47.27 -14.65 -12.12
C SER A 274 -45.95 -14.09 -11.58
N LEU A 275 -46.01 -13.03 -10.76
CA LEU A 275 -44.82 -12.39 -10.20
C LEU A 275 -44.06 -13.27 -9.21
N SER A 276 -44.77 -14.12 -8.45
CA SER A 276 -44.15 -15.02 -7.48
C SER A 276 -45.04 -16.19 -7.08
N ILE A 277 -44.42 -17.25 -6.56
CA ILE A 277 -45.13 -18.42 -6.03
C ILE A 277 -46.03 -18.02 -4.84
N PRO A 278 -45.60 -17.22 -3.84
CA PRO A 278 -46.47 -16.76 -2.76
C PRO A 278 -47.73 -16.03 -3.25
N LEU A 279 -47.60 -15.11 -4.21
CA LEU A 279 -48.75 -14.39 -4.77
C LEU A 279 -49.67 -15.32 -5.54
N LYS A 280 -49.12 -16.27 -6.31
CA LYS A 280 -49.91 -17.31 -6.97
C LYS A 280 -50.71 -18.14 -5.97
N THR A 281 -50.09 -18.57 -4.86
CA THR A 281 -50.78 -19.33 -3.82
C THR A 281 -51.82 -18.50 -3.10
N MET A 282 -51.59 -17.20 -2.85
CA MET A 282 -52.58 -16.31 -2.24
C MET A 282 -53.81 -16.12 -3.14
N LEU A 283 -53.61 -15.96 -4.45
CA LEU A 283 -54.68 -15.60 -5.38
C LEU A 283 -55.43 -16.80 -5.97
N TYR A 284 -54.79 -17.97 -6.08
CA TYR A 284 -55.35 -19.19 -6.67
C TYR A 284 -55.29 -20.43 -5.76
N GLY A 285 -54.72 -20.32 -4.56
CA GLY A 285 -54.65 -21.42 -3.60
C GLY A 285 -55.91 -21.54 -2.73
N ASN A 286 -55.79 -22.23 -1.60
CA ASN A 286 -56.91 -22.53 -0.71
C ASN A 286 -57.12 -21.46 0.38
N PHE A 287 -56.62 -20.24 0.17
CA PHE A 287 -56.75 -19.14 1.12
C PHE A 287 -58.07 -18.37 0.94
N VAL A 288 -58.47 -17.59 1.93
CA VAL A 288 -59.72 -16.80 1.89
C VAL A 288 -59.64 -15.74 0.79
N GLU A 289 -58.46 -15.18 0.60
CA GLU A 289 -58.08 -14.21 -0.42
C GLU A 289 -58.28 -14.76 -1.85
N ALA A 290 -58.20 -16.07 -2.04
CA ALA A 290 -58.41 -16.69 -3.35
C ALA A 290 -59.88 -16.63 -3.81
N LYS A 291 -60.83 -16.51 -2.87
CA LYS A 291 -62.27 -16.40 -3.15
C LYS A 291 -62.78 -14.96 -3.13
N ASN A 292 -61.94 -14.01 -2.71
CA ASN A 292 -62.30 -12.60 -2.61
C ASN A 292 -61.90 -11.84 -3.88
N GLU A 293 -62.80 -10.96 -4.33
CA GLU A 293 -62.52 -9.97 -5.37
C GLU A 293 -61.81 -8.75 -4.81
N ARG A 294 -62.00 -8.45 -3.51
CA ARG A 294 -61.33 -7.34 -2.80
C ARG A 294 -60.42 -7.87 -1.70
N ILE A 295 -59.14 -7.50 -1.76
CA ILE A 295 -58.10 -7.90 -0.80
C ILE A 295 -57.53 -6.65 -0.14
N ASP A 296 -57.48 -6.62 1.20
CA ASP A 296 -56.96 -5.47 1.96
C ASP A 296 -55.43 -5.51 2.05
N PHE A 297 -54.78 -4.48 1.52
CA PHE A 297 -53.32 -4.28 1.48
C PHE A 297 -52.85 -3.14 2.40
N THR A 298 -53.73 -2.56 3.22
CA THR A 298 -53.43 -1.39 4.05
C THR A 298 -52.26 -1.61 5.02
N ARG A 299 -52.03 -2.85 5.50
CA ARG A 299 -50.94 -3.20 6.43
C ARG A 299 -49.66 -3.71 5.76
N ILE A 300 -49.61 -3.71 4.43
CA ILE A 300 -48.44 -4.21 3.69
C ILE A 300 -47.34 -3.15 3.60
N GLY A 301 -47.68 -1.87 3.75
CA GLY A 301 -46.70 -0.77 3.73
C GLY A 301 -46.28 -0.34 2.33
N ILE A 302 -47.10 -0.63 1.31
CA ILE A 302 -46.93 -0.14 -0.06
C ILE A 302 -47.88 1.04 -0.30
N SER A 303 -47.42 2.09 -1.00
CA SER A 303 -48.29 3.19 -1.39
C SER A 303 -49.20 2.81 -2.56
N VAL A 304 -50.25 3.61 -2.78
CA VAL A 304 -51.11 3.47 -3.97
C VAL A 304 -50.29 3.60 -5.26
N ALA A 305 -49.34 4.55 -5.29
CA ALA A 305 -48.44 4.73 -6.43
C ALA A 305 -47.52 3.51 -6.64
N GLY A 306 -46.98 2.96 -5.55
CA GLY A 306 -46.17 1.74 -5.57
C GLY A 306 -46.92 0.55 -6.13
N LEU A 307 -48.16 0.29 -5.68
CA LEU A 307 -48.93 -0.86 -6.16
C LEU A 307 -49.38 -0.69 -7.62
N LYS A 308 -49.69 0.53 -8.05
CA LYS A 308 -49.91 0.84 -9.49
C LYS A 308 -48.67 0.54 -10.32
N ALA A 309 -47.49 0.90 -9.82
CA ALA A 309 -46.23 0.60 -10.51
C ALA A 309 -45.93 -0.91 -10.57
N VAL A 310 -46.25 -1.68 -9.52
CA VAL A 310 -46.16 -3.15 -9.54
C VAL A 310 -47.10 -3.77 -10.56
N ASP A 311 -48.36 -3.29 -10.64
CA ASP A 311 -49.31 -3.76 -11.65
C ASP A 311 -48.80 -3.46 -13.06
N MET A 312 -48.31 -2.25 -13.31
CA MET A 312 -47.70 -1.91 -14.61
C MET A 312 -46.52 -2.81 -14.95
N PHE A 313 -45.61 -3.06 -14.00
CA PHE A 313 -44.49 -3.98 -14.18
C PHE A 313 -44.97 -5.40 -14.51
N SER A 314 -46.02 -5.89 -13.84
CA SER A 314 -46.59 -7.22 -14.11
C SER A 314 -47.14 -7.37 -15.53
N ARG A 315 -47.58 -6.26 -16.15
CA ARG A 315 -48.11 -6.22 -17.52
C ARG A 315 -47.01 -6.09 -18.56
N MET A 316 -46.05 -5.20 -18.32
CA MET A 316 -45.06 -4.76 -19.32
C MET A 316 -43.70 -5.45 -19.19
N GLY A 317 -43.36 -5.97 -18.00
CA GLY A 317 -42.06 -6.57 -17.69
C GLY A 317 -40.88 -5.60 -17.72
N ARG A 318 -41.13 -4.28 -17.76
CA ARG A 318 -40.13 -3.20 -17.78
C ARG A 318 -40.66 -1.99 -17.00
N PHE A 319 -39.76 -1.13 -16.53
CA PHE A 319 -40.11 0.16 -15.94
C PHE A 319 -40.35 1.21 -17.03
N GLU A 320 -41.18 2.21 -16.73
CA GLU A 320 -41.11 3.48 -17.43
C GLU A 320 -39.95 4.30 -16.85
N ASP A 321 -39.17 4.94 -17.72
CA ASP A 321 -38.02 5.78 -17.34
C ASP A 321 -38.40 6.97 -16.43
N THR A 322 -39.70 7.24 -16.25
CA THR A 322 -40.25 8.32 -15.42
C THR A 322 -40.58 7.93 -13.98
N CYS A 323 -40.33 6.68 -13.56
CA CYS A 323 -40.60 6.24 -12.18
C CYS A 323 -39.63 6.88 -11.17
N SER A 324 -40.19 7.55 -10.16
CA SER A 324 -39.43 8.14 -9.05
C SER A 324 -38.63 7.08 -8.29
N PRO A 325 -37.35 7.34 -7.91
CA PRO A 325 -36.53 6.39 -7.15
C PRO A 325 -37.17 5.91 -5.84
N TYR A 326 -37.96 6.77 -5.18
CA TYR A 326 -38.70 6.42 -3.98
C TYR A 326 -39.75 5.31 -4.23
N ILE A 327 -40.46 5.39 -5.36
CA ILE A 327 -41.44 4.37 -5.75
C ILE A 327 -40.72 3.04 -6.04
N VAL A 328 -39.54 3.09 -6.66
CA VAL A 328 -38.76 1.87 -6.95
C VAL A 328 -38.23 1.22 -5.66
N LEU A 329 -37.88 2.00 -4.64
CA LEU A 329 -37.54 1.47 -3.31
C LEU A 329 -38.75 0.78 -2.64
N GLU A 330 -39.96 1.35 -2.74
CA GLU A 330 -41.18 0.66 -2.28
C GLU A 330 -41.46 -0.62 -3.06
N MET A 331 -41.23 -0.62 -4.38
CA MET A 331 -41.38 -1.82 -5.21
C MET A 331 -40.35 -2.90 -4.84
N LEU A 332 -39.13 -2.50 -4.47
CA LEU A 332 -38.08 -3.41 -4.01
C LEU A 332 -38.48 -4.09 -2.69
N SER A 333 -38.97 -3.32 -1.71
CA SER A 333 -39.44 -3.87 -0.43
C SER A 333 -40.66 -4.80 -0.61
N PHE A 334 -41.58 -4.42 -1.50
CA PHE A 334 -42.68 -5.29 -1.92
C PHE A 334 -42.17 -6.59 -2.56
N ALA A 335 -41.21 -6.49 -3.47
CA ALA A 335 -40.64 -7.64 -4.16
C ALA A 335 -39.99 -8.62 -3.19
N ASN A 336 -39.25 -8.13 -2.19
CA ASN A 336 -38.68 -8.97 -1.14
C ASN A 336 -39.76 -9.64 -0.28
N ARG A 337 -40.77 -8.88 0.14
CA ARG A 337 -41.85 -9.39 1.00
C ARG A 337 -42.64 -10.53 0.34
N PHE A 338 -42.82 -10.45 -0.98
CA PHE A 338 -43.58 -11.43 -1.76
C PHE A 338 -42.69 -12.38 -2.58
N CYS A 339 -41.36 -12.35 -2.40
CA CYS A 339 -40.38 -13.16 -3.14
C CYS A 339 -40.51 -13.05 -4.67
N CYS A 340 -40.68 -11.83 -5.20
CA CYS A 340 -40.79 -11.54 -6.63
C CYS A 340 -39.38 -11.31 -7.23
N GLU A 341 -38.64 -12.38 -7.56
CA GLU A 341 -37.23 -12.29 -8.00
C GLU A 341 -37.04 -11.46 -9.29
N GLY A 342 -37.94 -11.58 -10.26
CA GLY A 342 -37.85 -10.80 -11.52
C GLY A 342 -38.07 -9.30 -11.30
N LEU A 343 -39.02 -8.95 -10.42
CA LEU A 343 -39.26 -7.56 -10.03
C LEU A 343 -38.08 -7.02 -9.22
N LYS A 344 -37.59 -7.80 -8.25
CA LYS A 344 -36.44 -7.45 -7.40
C LYS A 344 -35.20 -7.14 -8.23
N SER A 345 -34.79 -8.05 -9.12
CA SER A 345 -33.60 -7.90 -9.97
C SER A 345 -33.69 -6.69 -10.90
N SER A 346 -34.89 -6.39 -11.40
CA SER A 346 -35.15 -5.21 -12.22
C SER A 346 -35.01 -3.93 -11.38
N CYS A 347 -35.63 -3.86 -10.20
CA CYS A 347 -35.50 -2.72 -9.28
C CYS A 347 -34.04 -2.49 -8.86
N ASP A 348 -33.33 -3.57 -8.51
CA ASP A 348 -31.93 -3.58 -8.12
C ASP A 348 -31.04 -2.97 -9.23
N SER A 349 -31.24 -3.42 -10.47
CA SER A 349 -30.48 -2.92 -11.64
C SER A 349 -30.79 -1.45 -11.96
N TYR A 350 -32.06 -1.03 -11.84
CA TYR A 350 -32.47 0.36 -12.07
C TYR A 350 -31.83 1.28 -11.03
N LEU A 351 -31.97 0.97 -9.74
CA LEU A 351 -31.38 1.76 -8.66
C LEU A 351 -29.85 1.81 -8.77
N ALA A 352 -29.20 0.69 -9.14
CA ALA A 352 -27.76 0.65 -9.34
C ALA A 352 -27.30 1.59 -10.47
N SER A 353 -28.12 1.78 -11.51
CA SER A 353 -27.81 2.68 -12.63
C SER A 353 -27.87 4.16 -12.25
N LEU A 354 -28.57 4.50 -11.17
CA LEU A 354 -28.68 5.87 -10.66
C LEU A 354 -27.47 6.26 -9.81
N VAL A 355 -26.70 5.31 -9.28
CA VAL A 355 -25.56 5.60 -8.40
C VAL A 355 -24.40 6.17 -9.22
N SER A 356 -24.21 7.48 -9.14
CA SER A 356 -23.18 8.20 -9.88
C SER A 356 -22.14 8.89 -8.98
N ASP A 357 -22.58 9.35 -7.81
CA ASP A 357 -21.74 10.05 -6.84
C ASP A 357 -21.75 9.39 -5.45
N ILE A 358 -20.87 9.90 -4.57
CA ILE A 358 -20.71 9.34 -3.23
C ILE A 358 -21.92 9.64 -2.33
N ASP A 359 -22.63 10.75 -2.53
CA ASP A 359 -23.75 11.15 -1.69
C ASP A 359 -24.96 10.23 -1.95
N GLU A 360 -25.26 9.94 -3.22
CA GLU A 360 -26.22 8.95 -3.68
C GLU A 360 -25.87 7.55 -3.15
N ALA A 361 -24.59 7.15 -3.27
CA ALA A 361 -24.12 5.86 -2.77
C ALA A 361 -24.32 5.72 -1.26
N LEU A 362 -24.02 6.77 -0.48
CA LEU A 362 -24.18 6.77 0.97
C LEU A 362 -25.65 6.79 1.43
N VAL A 363 -26.58 7.30 0.61
CA VAL A 363 -28.02 7.22 0.89
C VAL A 363 -28.57 5.85 0.55
N LEU A 364 -28.20 5.29 -0.60
CA LEU A 364 -28.79 4.05 -1.11
C LEU A 364 -28.21 2.78 -0.49
N ILE A 365 -26.99 2.82 0.07
CA ILE A 365 -26.34 1.63 0.62
C ILE A 365 -27.10 1.01 1.79
N ASP A 366 -27.67 1.81 2.69
CA ASP A 366 -28.45 1.30 3.83
C ASP A 366 -29.70 0.56 3.33
N TYR A 367 -30.42 1.12 2.36
CA TYR A 367 -31.54 0.45 1.69
C TYR A 367 -31.10 -0.84 0.99
N ALA A 368 -29.95 -0.83 0.31
CA ALA A 368 -29.41 -2.02 -0.33
C ALA A 368 -29.12 -3.13 0.68
N MET A 369 -28.67 -2.78 1.89
CA MET A 369 -28.45 -3.73 2.97
C MET A 369 -29.74 -4.29 3.57
N GLU A 370 -30.72 -3.42 3.83
CA GLU A 370 -32.01 -3.82 4.38
C GLU A 370 -32.77 -4.74 3.41
N GLU A 371 -32.78 -4.39 2.13
CA GLU A 371 -33.52 -5.10 1.08
C GLU A 371 -32.69 -6.18 0.37
N ARG A 372 -31.47 -6.48 0.82
CA ARG A 372 -30.58 -7.50 0.24
C ARG A 372 -30.47 -7.37 -1.29
N ALA A 373 -30.24 -6.15 -1.77
CA ALA A 373 -30.08 -5.81 -3.18
C ALA A 373 -28.58 -5.86 -3.53
N GLN A 374 -28.15 -6.90 -4.25
CA GLN A 374 -26.73 -7.20 -4.44
C GLN A 374 -26.07 -6.26 -5.45
N ILE A 375 -26.76 -5.93 -6.54
CA ILE A 375 -26.17 -5.12 -7.61
C ILE A 375 -26.08 -3.65 -7.16
N LEU A 376 -27.09 -3.15 -6.46
CA LEU A 376 -27.13 -1.83 -5.84
C LEU A 376 -26.07 -1.69 -4.76
N ALA A 377 -25.93 -2.70 -3.88
CA ALA A 377 -24.86 -2.68 -2.88
C ALA A 377 -23.47 -2.65 -3.55
N ALA A 378 -23.28 -3.44 -4.61
CA ALA A 378 -22.05 -3.44 -5.40
C ALA A 378 -21.77 -2.09 -6.08
N SER A 379 -22.78 -1.43 -6.67
CA SER A 379 -22.61 -0.12 -7.31
C SER A 379 -22.27 0.98 -6.29
N CYS A 380 -22.92 0.96 -5.13
CA CYS A 380 -22.58 1.87 -4.03
C CYS A 380 -21.14 1.65 -3.54
N LEU A 381 -20.75 0.40 -3.31
CA LEU A 381 -19.37 0.05 -2.92
C LEU A 381 -18.36 0.47 -3.99
N GLN A 382 -18.69 0.30 -5.27
CA GLN A 382 -17.83 0.66 -6.38
C GLN A 382 -17.47 2.14 -6.39
N VAL A 383 -18.45 3.02 -6.13
CA VAL A 383 -18.22 4.46 -6.03
C VAL A 383 -17.38 4.78 -4.80
N ILE A 384 -17.75 4.27 -3.63
CA ILE A 384 -17.05 4.54 -2.37
C ILE A 384 -15.58 4.09 -2.43
N LEU A 385 -15.31 2.90 -2.97
CA LEU A 385 -13.96 2.33 -3.03
C LEU A 385 -13.06 3.02 -4.07
N ARG A 386 -13.62 3.53 -5.18
CA ARG A 386 -12.86 4.25 -6.21
C ARG A 386 -12.46 5.67 -5.81
N GLU A 387 -13.07 6.20 -4.74
CA GLU A 387 -12.81 7.52 -4.14
C GLU A 387 -11.81 7.48 -2.95
N LEU A 388 -11.23 6.31 -2.68
CA LEU A 388 -10.20 6.16 -1.66
C LEU A 388 -8.87 6.79 -2.12
N PRO A 389 -8.09 7.42 -1.22
CA PRO A 389 -8.25 7.46 0.25
C PRO A 389 -9.13 8.61 0.78
N CYS A 390 -9.56 9.55 -0.08
CA CYS A 390 -10.13 10.84 0.32
C CYS A 390 -11.32 10.74 1.29
N HIS A 391 -12.16 9.72 1.12
CA HIS A 391 -13.41 9.53 1.87
C HIS A 391 -13.35 8.46 2.97
N LEU A 392 -12.19 7.83 3.20
CA LEU A 392 -12.05 6.77 4.21
C LEU A 392 -12.45 7.24 5.63
N TYR A 393 -12.22 8.51 5.94
CA TYR A 393 -12.47 9.12 7.24
C TYR A 393 -13.86 9.77 7.38
N ASN A 394 -14.73 9.65 6.38
CA ASN A 394 -16.11 10.14 6.48
C ASN A 394 -16.88 9.30 7.52
N SER A 395 -17.63 9.94 8.41
CA SER A 395 -18.35 9.26 9.49
C SER A 395 -19.32 8.19 8.98
N LYS A 396 -19.99 8.43 7.84
CA LYS A 396 -20.90 7.44 7.23
C LYS A 396 -20.14 6.25 6.63
N VAL A 397 -18.99 6.49 6.01
CA VAL A 397 -18.14 5.42 5.46
C VAL A 397 -17.57 4.56 6.59
N LEU A 398 -17.17 5.18 7.70
CA LEU A 398 -16.68 4.48 8.89
C LEU A 398 -17.77 3.62 9.54
N SER A 399 -19.03 4.08 9.60
CA SER A 399 -20.11 3.25 10.15
C SER A 399 -20.35 1.99 9.30
N ILE A 400 -20.17 2.09 7.97
CA ILE A 400 -20.35 0.98 7.03
C ILE A 400 -19.24 -0.07 7.19
N PHE A 401 -17.97 0.34 7.23
CA PHE A 401 -16.86 -0.63 7.19
C PHE A 401 -16.32 -1.02 8.57
N CYS A 402 -16.35 -0.14 9.57
CA CYS A 402 -15.66 -0.37 10.83
C CYS A 402 -16.54 -0.99 11.93
N SER A 403 -17.87 -0.90 11.82
CA SER A 403 -18.76 -1.49 12.83
C SER A 403 -18.95 -3.00 12.62
N SER A 404 -19.01 -3.76 13.72
CA SER A 404 -19.26 -5.21 13.66
C SER A 404 -20.65 -5.53 13.11
N GLU A 405 -21.64 -4.71 13.46
CA GLU A 405 -23.01 -4.83 12.96
C GLU A 405 -23.11 -4.58 11.45
N ALA A 406 -22.50 -3.50 10.93
CA ALA A 406 -22.52 -3.25 9.49
C ALA A 406 -21.74 -4.33 8.73
N ARG A 407 -20.65 -4.87 9.29
CA ARG A 407 -19.99 -6.05 8.69
C ARG A 407 -20.94 -7.24 8.58
N GLN A 408 -21.72 -7.54 9.62
CA GLN A 408 -22.69 -8.64 9.57
C GLN A 408 -23.77 -8.39 8.51
N ARG A 409 -24.24 -7.15 8.38
CA ARG A 409 -25.19 -6.75 7.32
C ARG A 409 -24.57 -6.90 5.92
N LEU A 410 -23.33 -6.45 5.70
CA LEU A 410 -22.58 -6.66 4.46
C LEU A 410 -22.36 -8.14 4.15
N SER A 411 -22.07 -8.94 5.18
CA SER A 411 -21.89 -10.38 5.07
C SER A 411 -23.18 -11.08 4.64
N ALA A 412 -24.35 -10.59 5.06
CA ALA A 412 -25.64 -11.16 4.66
C ALA A 412 -25.95 -10.98 3.17
N ILE A 413 -25.38 -9.95 2.53
CA ILE A 413 -25.56 -9.64 1.10
C ILE A 413 -24.49 -10.35 0.24
N GLY A 414 -23.33 -10.67 0.85
CA GLY A 414 -22.17 -11.26 0.16
C GLY A 414 -21.05 -10.25 -0.15
N HIS A 415 -21.07 -9.07 0.47
CA HIS A 415 -20.06 -8.02 0.24
C HIS A 415 -19.05 -7.86 1.38
N SER A 416 -19.07 -8.74 2.39
CA SER A 416 -18.01 -8.83 3.41
C SER A 416 -17.03 -9.94 3.01
N SER A 417 -15.78 -9.59 2.75
CA SER A 417 -14.74 -10.53 2.31
C SER A 417 -13.37 -10.14 2.84
N PHE A 418 -12.45 -11.09 2.96
CA PHE A 418 -11.03 -10.81 3.23
C PHE A 418 -10.46 -9.79 2.24
N LEU A 419 -10.72 -9.97 0.93
CA LEU A 419 -10.26 -9.09 -0.15
C LEU A 419 -10.60 -7.60 0.09
N LEU A 420 -11.86 -7.30 0.40
CA LEU A 420 -12.33 -5.94 0.74
C LEU A 420 -11.54 -5.33 1.90
N TYR A 421 -11.47 -6.03 3.03
CA TYR A 421 -10.81 -5.50 4.21
C TYR A 421 -9.30 -5.45 4.06
N TYR A 422 -8.72 -6.28 3.19
CA TYR A 422 -7.30 -6.27 2.90
C TYR A 422 -6.93 -5.02 2.11
N PHE A 423 -7.72 -4.70 1.08
CA PHE A 423 -7.59 -3.45 0.34
C PHE A 423 -7.78 -2.22 1.25
N LEU A 424 -8.87 -2.16 2.02
CA LEU A 424 -9.14 -1.04 2.94
C LEU A 424 -8.02 -0.85 3.97
N SER A 425 -7.50 -1.95 4.53
CA SER A 425 -6.40 -1.89 5.49
C SER A 425 -5.10 -1.40 4.84
N GLN A 426 -4.80 -1.83 3.61
CA GLN A 426 -3.63 -1.35 2.87
C GLN A 426 -3.69 0.17 2.65
N VAL A 427 -4.84 0.69 2.22
CA VAL A 427 -5.07 2.14 2.07
C VAL A 427 -4.91 2.87 3.41
N ALA A 428 -5.49 2.33 4.48
CA ALA A 428 -5.43 2.94 5.82
C ALA A 428 -4.02 2.94 6.41
N ILE A 429 -3.23 1.89 6.17
CA ILE A 429 -1.84 1.79 6.62
C ILE A 429 -0.98 2.83 5.89
N GLU A 430 -1.17 2.98 4.57
CA GLU A 430 -0.43 3.96 3.76
C GLU A 430 -0.75 5.41 4.14
N ASP A 431 -2.00 5.73 4.42
CA ASP A 431 -2.40 7.09 4.82
C ASP A 431 -1.96 7.41 6.26
N ASN A 432 -2.37 6.59 7.23
CA ASN A 432 -2.03 6.78 8.63
C ASN A 432 -2.03 5.47 9.43
N MET A 433 -0.85 4.82 9.44
CA MET A 433 -0.63 3.57 10.15
C MET A 433 -1.05 3.58 11.63
N ALA A 434 -0.80 4.65 12.38
CA ALA A 434 -1.08 4.70 13.82
C ALA A 434 -2.55 5.04 14.16
N SER A 435 -3.42 5.17 13.16
CA SER A 435 -4.82 5.57 13.36
C SER A 435 -5.65 4.46 14.01
N LYS A 436 -6.65 4.86 14.81
CA LYS A 436 -7.61 3.90 15.39
C LYS A 436 -8.42 3.18 14.31
N ILE A 437 -8.66 3.84 13.18
CA ILE A 437 -9.42 3.30 12.05
C ILE A 437 -8.67 2.14 11.40
N THR A 438 -7.35 2.27 11.24
CA THR A 438 -6.49 1.19 10.74
C THR A 438 -6.60 -0.07 11.59
N VAL A 439 -6.60 0.07 12.92
CA VAL A 439 -6.82 -1.06 13.84
C VAL A 439 -8.20 -1.67 13.65
N MET A 440 -9.27 -0.85 13.56
CA MET A 440 -10.63 -1.35 13.38
C MET A 440 -10.79 -2.12 12.05
N LEU A 441 -10.17 -1.66 10.97
CA LEU A 441 -10.20 -2.33 9.67
C LEU A 441 -9.41 -3.65 9.69
N LEU A 442 -8.24 -3.67 10.32
CA LEU A 442 -7.45 -4.89 10.49
C LEU A 442 -8.14 -5.92 11.40
N GLU A 443 -8.89 -5.46 12.39
CA GLU A 443 -9.77 -6.31 13.19
C GLU A 443 -10.88 -6.94 12.34
N ARG A 444 -11.49 -6.19 11.40
CA ARG A 444 -12.45 -6.77 10.45
C ARG A 444 -11.77 -7.73 9.48
N LEU A 445 -10.53 -7.44 9.05
CA LEU A 445 -9.73 -8.30 8.19
C LEU A 445 -9.47 -9.66 8.86
N ARG A 446 -9.06 -9.64 10.14
CA ARG A 446 -8.88 -10.83 10.97
C ARG A 446 -10.14 -11.68 11.03
N GLU A 447 -11.30 -11.05 11.25
CA GLU A 447 -12.60 -11.75 11.30
C GLU A 447 -12.99 -12.39 9.96
N CYS A 448 -12.50 -11.87 8.83
CA CYS A 448 -12.78 -12.39 7.50
C CYS A 448 -11.74 -13.40 6.99
N ALA A 449 -10.64 -13.61 7.71
CA ALA A 449 -9.55 -14.49 7.28
C ALA A 449 -9.91 -15.97 7.44
N SER A 450 -9.99 -16.70 6.32
CA SER A 450 -10.24 -18.14 6.31
C SER A 450 -8.94 -18.94 6.23
N ASP A 451 -8.11 -18.62 5.24
CA ASP A 451 -6.90 -19.38 4.94
C ASP A 451 -5.77 -19.11 5.94
N ARG A 452 -4.82 -20.05 6.05
CA ARG A 452 -3.66 -19.90 6.94
C ARG A 452 -2.84 -18.65 6.62
N TRP A 453 -2.55 -18.41 5.34
CA TRP A 453 -1.79 -17.23 4.92
C TRP A 453 -2.56 -15.92 5.18
N GLN A 454 -3.89 -15.93 5.03
CA GLN A 454 -4.76 -14.78 5.33
C GLN A 454 -4.74 -14.43 6.81
N LYS A 455 -4.84 -15.45 7.68
CA LYS A 455 -4.74 -15.27 9.14
C LYS A 455 -3.36 -14.74 9.50
N ALA A 456 -2.31 -15.33 8.93
CA ALA A 456 -0.94 -14.90 9.16
C ALA A 456 -0.70 -13.43 8.80
N ILE A 457 -1.10 -12.99 7.59
CA ILE A 457 -0.89 -11.60 7.17
C ILE A 457 -1.76 -10.62 7.96
N ALA A 458 -3.02 -10.98 8.27
CA ALA A 458 -3.92 -10.13 9.03
C ALA A 458 -3.39 -9.86 10.44
N MET A 459 -2.96 -10.92 11.14
CA MET A 459 -2.39 -10.83 12.49
C MET A 459 -1.04 -10.12 12.48
N HIS A 460 -0.20 -10.37 11.48
CA HIS A 460 1.09 -9.69 11.32
C HIS A 460 0.93 -8.18 11.10
N GLN A 461 0.06 -7.77 10.17
CA GLN A 461 -0.22 -6.36 9.92
C GLN A 461 -0.83 -5.65 11.14
N LEU A 462 -1.76 -6.32 11.85
CA LEU A 462 -2.31 -5.82 13.11
C LEU A 462 -1.23 -5.64 14.18
N GLY A 463 -0.34 -6.63 14.32
CA GLY A 463 0.83 -6.56 15.21
C GLY A 463 1.74 -5.38 14.87
N CYS A 464 2.05 -5.15 13.59
CA CYS A 464 2.84 -4.00 13.13
C CYS A 464 2.17 -2.66 13.52
N VAL A 465 0.87 -2.53 13.30
CA VAL A 465 0.13 -1.30 13.64
C VAL A 465 0.10 -1.05 15.16
N LEU A 466 -0.15 -2.10 15.95
CA LEU A 466 -0.14 -1.99 17.42
C LEU A 466 1.26 -1.68 17.97
N PHE A 467 2.31 -2.23 17.35
CA PHE A 467 3.69 -1.92 17.68
C PHE A 467 4.01 -0.44 17.49
N GLU A 468 3.61 0.15 16.36
CA GLU A 468 3.77 1.59 16.10
C GLU A 468 2.98 2.46 17.10
N ARG A 469 1.82 1.97 17.56
CA ARG A 469 1.02 2.61 18.62
C ARG A 469 1.59 2.42 20.03
N LYS A 470 2.67 1.64 20.17
CA LYS A 470 3.36 1.28 21.42
C LYS A 470 2.54 0.37 22.35
N ASP A 471 1.52 -0.29 21.81
CA ASP A 471 0.72 -1.29 22.51
C ASP A 471 1.42 -2.66 22.46
N TYR A 472 2.61 -2.75 23.07
CA TYR A 472 3.54 -3.87 22.85
C TYR A 472 3.01 -5.24 23.27
N LYS A 473 2.12 -5.30 24.27
CA LYS A 473 1.54 -6.57 24.75
C LYS A 473 0.58 -7.18 23.73
N GLU A 474 -0.37 -6.36 23.25
CA GLU A 474 -1.33 -6.79 22.22
C GLU A 474 -0.61 -7.07 20.89
N ALA A 475 0.38 -6.23 20.54
CA ALA A 475 1.23 -6.46 19.37
C ALA A 475 1.96 -7.81 19.46
N GLN A 476 2.50 -8.16 20.64
CA GLN A 476 3.17 -9.45 20.86
C GLN A 476 2.22 -10.62 20.62
N SER A 477 1.01 -10.59 21.19
CA SER A 477 -0.01 -11.64 20.97
C SER A 477 -0.33 -11.80 19.48
N CYS A 478 -0.50 -10.68 18.77
CA CYS A 478 -0.78 -10.72 17.33
C CYS A 478 0.37 -11.35 16.53
N PHE A 479 1.62 -11.03 16.86
CA PHE A 479 2.77 -11.64 16.21
C PHE A 479 2.93 -13.13 16.54
N GLU A 480 2.63 -13.54 17.77
CA GLU A 480 2.65 -14.96 18.17
C GLU A 480 1.60 -15.76 17.38
N GLU A 481 0.37 -15.26 17.26
CA GLU A 481 -0.69 -15.86 16.44
C GLU A 481 -0.30 -15.93 14.94
N ALA A 482 0.41 -14.93 14.42
CA ALA A 482 0.90 -14.95 13.04
C ALA A 482 1.99 -16.02 12.81
N VAL A 483 2.87 -16.24 13.81
CA VAL A 483 3.85 -17.34 13.78
C VAL A 483 3.14 -18.69 13.82
N GLU A 484 2.13 -18.86 14.66
CA GLU A 484 1.31 -20.08 14.74
C GLU A 484 0.58 -20.37 13.41
N ALA A 485 0.14 -19.33 12.71
CA ALA A 485 -0.46 -19.44 11.39
C ALA A 485 0.55 -19.79 10.27
N GLY A 486 1.86 -19.79 10.56
CA GLY A 486 2.94 -20.22 9.69
C GLY A 486 3.82 -19.10 9.12
N HIS A 487 3.65 -17.85 9.54
CA HIS A 487 4.50 -16.74 9.09
C HIS A 487 5.71 -16.55 10.02
N THR A 488 6.78 -17.25 9.68
CA THR A 488 8.03 -17.29 10.46
C THR A 488 8.63 -15.90 10.72
N TYR A 489 8.53 -14.95 9.77
CA TYR A 489 9.08 -13.61 9.94
C TYR A 489 8.41 -12.82 11.08
N SER A 490 7.16 -13.12 11.45
CA SER A 490 6.51 -12.49 12.60
C SER A 490 7.25 -12.72 13.94
N ALA A 491 8.15 -13.70 14.03
CA ALA A 491 9.05 -13.88 15.17
C ALA A 491 9.93 -12.63 15.43
N VAL A 492 10.23 -11.85 14.39
CA VAL A 492 10.90 -10.54 14.52
C VAL A 492 10.05 -9.57 15.34
N GLY A 493 8.75 -9.52 15.06
CA GLY A 493 7.79 -8.71 15.81
C GLY A 493 7.74 -9.13 17.28
N VAL A 494 7.71 -10.44 17.57
CA VAL A 494 7.78 -10.98 18.94
C VAL A 494 9.07 -10.58 19.65
N ALA A 495 10.23 -10.68 18.98
CA ALA A 495 11.51 -10.29 19.58
C ALA A 495 11.56 -8.78 19.86
N ARG A 496 11.06 -7.95 18.94
CA ARG A 496 11.06 -6.48 19.11
C ARG A 496 10.11 -6.02 20.22
N THR A 497 8.92 -6.61 20.33
CA THR A 497 7.99 -6.28 21.43
C THR A 497 8.58 -6.68 22.79
N LYS A 498 9.20 -7.86 22.91
CA LYS A 498 9.93 -8.29 24.12
C LYS A 498 11.07 -7.33 24.46
N TYR A 499 11.83 -6.89 23.47
CA TYR A 499 12.93 -5.95 23.66
C TYR A 499 12.45 -4.59 24.17
N LYS A 500 11.40 -4.02 23.57
CA LYS A 500 10.82 -2.75 24.04
C LYS A 500 10.18 -2.88 25.44
N GLN A 501 9.81 -4.09 25.86
CA GLN A 501 9.40 -4.41 27.23
C GLN A 501 10.57 -4.65 28.21
N GLY A 502 11.83 -4.54 27.76
CA GLY A 502 13.03 -4.73 28.58
C GLY A 502 13.57 -6.16 28.63
N GLN A 503 12.94 -7.11 27.95
CA GLN A 503 13.31 -8.53 27.94
C GLN A 503 14.33 -8.84 26.84
N ARG A 504 15.52 -8.26 26.95
CA ARG A 504 16.57 -8.38 25.93
C ARG A 504 17.03 -9.81 25.67
N PHE A 505 17.25 -10.60 26.73
CA PHE A 505 17.74 -11.98 26.61
C PHE A 505 16.74 -12.86 25.86
N SER A 506 15.46 -12.79 26.21
CA SER A 506 14.39 -13.52 25.52
C SER A 506 14.23 -13.10 24.06
N SER A 507 14.51 -11.84 23.74
CA SER A 507 14.50 -11.33 22.35
C SER A 507 15.64 -11.95 21.54
N TYR A 508 16.84 -12.00 22.12
CA TYR A 508 17.99 -12.67 21.52
C TYR A 508 17.72 -14.16 21.29
N GLU A 509 17.25 -14.88 22.32
CA GLU A 509 16.96 -16.32 22.25
C GLU A 509 15.90 -16.65 21.19
N THR A 510 14.88 -15.80 21.03
CA THR A 510 13.85 -15.98 20.00
C THR A 510 14.46 -15.99 18.59
N ILE A 511 15.37 -15.06 18.28
CA ILE A 511 16.02 -14.99 16.97
C ILE A 511 17.11 -16.06 16.83
N ASP A 512 17.82 -16.40 17.90
CA ASP A 512 18.84 -17.44 17.89
C ASP A 512 18.23 -18.83 17.61
N GLY A 513 17.10 -19.13 18.23
CA GLY A 513 16.30 -20.32 17.93
C GLY A 513 15.78 -20.32 16.49
N LEU A 514 15.38 -19.16 15.97
CA LEU A 514 14.96 -19.02 14.58
C LEU A 514 16.09 -19.38 13.59
N ILE A 515 17.30 -18.86 13.83
CA ILE A 515 18.50 -19.15 13.02
C ILE A 515 18.88 -20.63 13.11
N SER A 516 18.71 -21.25 14.27
CA SER A 516 19.03 -22.67 14.48
C SER A 516 18.04 -23.60 13.78
N ASN A 517 16.77 -23.20 13.67
CA ASN A 517 15.69 -24.02 13.12
C ASN A 517 15.53 -23.89 11.60
N HIS A 518 16.05 -22.83 10.99
CA HIS A 518 15.86 -22.52 9.57
C HIS A 518 17.19 -22.28 8.86
N LYS A 519 17.16 -22.25 7.52
CA LYS A 519 18.33 -21.80 6.75
C LYS A 519 18.64 -20.35 7.11
N ALA A 520 19.85 -20.13 7.62
CA ALA A 520 20.26 -18.83 8.09
C ALA A 520 20.31 -17.80 6.93
N THR A 521 19.66 -16.67 7.12
CA THR A 521 19.60 -15.56 6.15
C THR A 521 20.17 -14.28 6.75
N GLY A 522 20.63 -13.35 5.91
CA GLY A 522 21.26 -12.11 6.38
C GLY A 522 20.38 -11.28 7.32
N TRP A 523 19.08 -11.21 7.03
CA TRP A 523 18.15 -10.45 7.88
C TRP A 523 17.99 -11.03 9.29
N MET A 524 18.17 -12.34 9.48
CA MET A 524 18.08 -12.94 10.82
C MET A 524 19.24 -12.48 11.71
N TYR A 525 20.46 -12.47 11.18
CA TYR A 525 21.63 -11.94 11.89
C TYR A 525 21.51 -10.42 12.10
N GLN A 526 20.98 -9.69 11.12
CA GLN A 526 20.66 -8.27 11.27
C GLN A 526 19.74 -8.03 12.48
N GLU A 527 18.64 -8.78 12.59
CA GLU A 527 17.73 -8.66 13.73
C GLU A 527 18.37 -9.09 15.05
N ARG A 528 19.15 -10.18 15.06
CA ARG A 528 19.86 -10.62 16.27
C ARG A 528 20.85 -9.57 16.78
N SER A 529 21.52 -8.87 15.86
CA SER A 529 22.47 -7.80 16.19
C SER A 529 21.86 -6.64 16.99
N LEU A 530 20.53 -6.42 16.87
CA LEU A 530 19.81 -5.41 17.66
C LEU A 530 19.83 -5.76 19.16
N TYR A 531 19.90 -7.05 19.48
CA TYR A 531 19.89 -7.57 20.85
C TYR A 531 21.28 -7.99 21.33
N SER A 532 22.27 -8.11 20.46
CA SER A 532 23.67 -8.43 20.80
C SER A 532 24.46 -7.23 21.34
N LEU A 533 25.55 -7.49 22.08
CA LEU A 533 26.47 -6.45 22.61
C LEU A 533 27.91 -6.66 22.13
N GLY A 534 28.64 -5.55 22.05
CA GLY A 534 30.08 -5.53 21.81
C GLY A 534 30.49 -6.35 20.58
N LYS A 535 31.46 -7.25 20.75
CA LYS A 535 32.03 -8.06 19.67
C LYS A 535 31.01 -8.96 18.97
N GLN A 536 30.03 -9.48 19.72
CA GLN A 536 28.99 -10.35 19.15
C GLN A 536 28.10 -9.58 18.19
N LYS A 537 27.79 -8.32 18.50
CA LYS A 537 27.03 -7.45 17.60
C LYS A 537 27.76 -7.24 16.27
N ILE A 538 29.06 -6.95 16.31
CA ILE A 538 29.86 -6.79 15.09
C ILE A 538 29.91 -8.08 14.28
N SER A 539 30.09 -9.23 14.94
CA SER A 539 30.05 -10.54 14.27
C SER A 539 28.71 -10.81 13.59
N ASP A 540 27.59 -10.47 14.24
CA ASP A 540 26.25 -10.61 13.64
C ASP A 540 26.09 -9.70 12.41
N LEU A 541 26.61 -8.46 12.45
CA LEU A 541 26.59 -7.55 11.31
C LEU A 541 27.46 -8.04 10.14
N ASP A 542 28.61 -8.63 10.44
CA ASP A 542 29.49 -9.23 9.44
C ASP A 542 28.84 -10.45 8.78
N ASP A 543 28.20 -11.31 9.57
CA ASP A 543 27.43 -12.45 9.08
C ASP A 543 26.22 -11.99 8.22
N ALA A 544 25.53 -10.91 8.66
CA ALA A 544 24.42 -10.34 7.92
C ALA A 544 24.84 -9.87 6.52
N THR A 545 25.92 -9.09 6.42
CA THR A 545 26.42 -8.57 5.13
C THR A 545 27.08 -9.62 4.25
N ARG A 546 27.63 -10.69 4.84
CA ARG A 546 28.15 -11.84 4.08
C ARG A 546 27.03 -12.64 3.41
N LEU A 547 25.89 -12.79 4.08
CA LEU A 547 24.74 -13.54 3.57
C LEU A 547 23.85 -12.69 2.66
N ASP A 548 23.73 -11.40 2.95
CA ASP A 548 22.94 -10.47 2.15
C ASP A 548 23.61 -9.07 2.15
N PRO A 549 24.35 -8.73 1.09
CA PRO A 549 25.04 -7.45 0.98
C PRO A 549 24.08 -6.27 0.68
N THR A 550 22.80 -6.52 0.43
CA THR A 550 21.81 -5.48 0.11
C THR A 550 21.18 -4.84 1.36
N LEU A 551 21.46 -5.41 2.54
CA LEU A 551 20.95 -4.92 3.83
C LEU A 551 21.65 -3.62 4.22
N SER A 552 20.91 -2.51 4.30
CA SER A 552 21.49 -1.21 4.63
C SER A 552 21.89 -1.03 6.09
N PHE A 553 21.18 -1.67 7.02
CA PHE A 553 21.39 -1.43 8.46
C PHE A 553 22.81 -1.76 8.95
N PRO A 554 23.41 -2.91 8.59
CA PRO A 554 24.78 -3.22 9.02
C PRO A 554 25.82 -2.18 8.60
N TYR A 555 25.77 -1.71 7.35
CA TYR A 555 26.69 -0.68 6.86
C TYR A 555 26.47 0.65 7.57
N LYS A 556 25.21 1.09 7.71
CA LYS A 556 24.88 2.33 8.44
C LYS A 556 25.37 2.28 9.89
N TYR A 557 25.15 1.15 10.58
CA TYR A 557 25.59 0.99 11.96
C TYR A 557 27.11 1.03 12.10
N ARG A 558 27.85 0.29 11.25
CA ARG A 558 29.32 0.30 11.26
C ARG A 558 29.88 1.69 10.91
N ALA A 559 29.31 2.35 9.91
CA ALA A 559 29.73 3.70 9.51
C ALA A 559 29.53 4.71 10.65
N VAL A 560 28.39 4.70 11.34
CA VAL A 560 28.17 5.59 12.50
C VAL A 560 29.16 5.29 13.63
N ALA A 561 29.42 4.02 13.93
CA ALA A 561 30.43 3.64 14.94
C ALA A 561 31.85 4.13 14.54
N MET A 562 32.21 4.04 13.25
CA MET A 562 33.48 4.56 12.74
C MET A 562 33.57 6.09 12.85
N VAL A 563 32.48 6.82 12.58
CA VAL A 563 32.45 8.28 12.80
C VAL A 563 32.62 8.63 14.27
N GLU A 564 31.97 7.90 15.18
CA GLU A 564 32.16 8.07 16.63
C GLU A 564 33.62 7.81 17.06
N GLU A 565 34.32 6.90 16.38
CA GLU A 565 35.76 6.64 16.55
C GLU A 565 36.67 7.61 15.77
N ASN A 566 36.12 8.68 15.18
CA ASN A 566 36.82 9.68 14.37
C ASN A 566 37.47 9.14 13.08
N GLN A 567 36.96 8.02 12.56
CA GLN A 567 37.40 7.37 11.30
C GLN A 567 36.43 7.68 10.16
N ILE A 568 36.28 8.97 9.81
CA ILE A 568 35.26 9.43 8.86
C ILE A 568 35.51 8.90 7.42
N GLU A 569 36.77 8.81 6.98
CA GLU A 569 37.11 8.25 5.66
C GLU A 569 36.75 6.76 5.53
N SER A 570 36.96 5.98 6.61
CA SER A 570 36.54 4.59 6.69
C SER A 570 35.02 4.46 6.64
N ALA A 571 34.29 5.37 7.31
CA ALA A 571 32.84 5.41 7.28
C ALA A 571 32.30 5.69 5.86
N ILE A 572 32.92 6.62 5.12
CA ILE A 572 32.56 6.90 3.72
C ILE A 572 32.76 5.65 2.87
N SER A 573 33.92 4.98 3.01
CA SER A 573 34.23 3.74 2.28
C SER A 573 33.23 2.62 2.59
N GLU A 574 32.78 2.53 3.84
CA GLU A 574 31.80 1.54 4.28
C GLU A 574 30.40 1.83 3.69
N ILE A 575 30.00 3.10 3.59
CA ILE A 575 28.74 3.49 2.93
C ILE A 575 28.83 3.31 1.42
N ASP A 576 29.99 3.53 0.81
CA ASP A 576 30.21 3.30 -0.62
C ASP A 576 29.96 1.83 -0.99
N ARG A 577 30.29 0.88 -0.09
CA ARG A 577 30.01 -0.54 -0.31
C ARG A 577 28.52 -0.83 -0.46
N ILE A 578 27.65 -0.29 0.41
CA ILE A 578 26.19 -0.50 0.30
C ILE A 578 25.61 0.24 -0.89
N LEU A 579 26.09 1.46 -1.17
CA LEU A 579 25.64 2.22 -2.33
C LEU A 579 25.99 1.53 -3.66
N GLY A 580 27.00 0.66 -3.68
CA GLY A 580 27.30 -0.23 -4.81
C GLY A 580 26.27 -1.35 -5.03
N PHE A 581 25.40 -1.65 -4.06
CA PHE A 581 24.33 -2.65 -4.18
C PHE A 581 22.94 -2.01 -4.23
N LYS A 582 22.70 -0.98 -3.40
CA LYS A 582 21.40 -0.35 -3.24
C LYS A 582 21.55 1.13 -2.91
N VAL A 583 21.07 1.98 -3.81
CA VAL A 583 20.93 3.41 -3.54
C VAL A 583 19.74 3.61 -2.61
N SER A 584 19.98 4.20 -1.44
CA SER A 584 18.92 4.55 -0.50
C SER A 584 19.12 5.98 0.02
N PRO A 585 18.02 6.75 0.24
CA PRO A 585 18.11 8.10 0.78
C PRO A 585 18.90 8.17 2.09
N ASP A 586 18.62 7.29 3.05
CA ASP A 586 19.35 7.25 4.33
C ASP A 586 20.87 7.08 4.16
N CYS A 587 21.31 6.25 3.21
CA CYS A 587 22.73 6.04 2.95
C CYS A 587 23.37 7.27 2.28
N LEU A 588 22.67 7.92 1.35
CA LEU A 588 23.13 9.17 0.73
C LEU A 588 23.21 10.30 1.75
N GLU A 589 22.23 10.41 2.65
CA GLU A 589 22.23 11.38 3.74
C GLU A 589 23.43 11.16 4.67
N LEU A 590 23.66 9.92 5.11
CA LEU A 590 24.77 9.59 6.01
C LEU A 590 26.13 9.87 5.36
N ARG A 591 26.29 9.58 4.06
CA ARG A 591 27.52 9.88 3.32
C ARG A 591 27.71 11.38 3.12
N ALA A 592 26.64 12.11 2.80
CA ALA A 592 26.67 13.57 2.71
C ALA A 592 27.07 14.21 4.04
N TRP A 593 26.56 13.70 5.17
CA TRP A 593 26.96 14.13 6.51
C TRP A 593 28.48 13.93 6.71
N CYS A 594 29.01 12.76 6.35
CA CYS A 594 30.45 12.48 6.44
C CYS A 594 31.28 13.44 5.56
N PHE A 595 30.80 13.74 4.35
CA PHE A 595 31.47 14.71 3.46
C PHE A 595 31.47 16.13 4.01
N ILE A 596 30.38 16.58 4.64
CA ILE A 596 30.33 17.88 5.31
C ILE A 596 31.32 17.91 6.48
N ALA A 597 31.44 16.82 7.23
CA ALA A 597 32.35 16.73 8.37
C ALA A 597 33.84 16.81 7.96
N ILE A 598 34.21 16.30 6.79
CA ILE A 598 35.57 16.46 6.22
C ILE A 598 35.71 17.71 5.33
N GLU A 599 34.69 18.58 5.30
CA GLU A 599 34.65 19.81 4.50
C GLU A 599 34.71 19.60 2.96
N ASP A 600 34.39 18.40 2.48
CA ASP A 600 34.20 18.11 1.05
C ASP A 600 32.76 18.46 0.62
N TYR A 601 32.49 19.76 0.56
CA TYR A 601 31.17 20.28 0.18
C TYR A 601 30.77 19.92 -1.26
N LYS A 602 31.73 19.66 -2.16
CA LYS A 602 31.44 19.23 -3.55
C LYS A 602 30.75 17.88 -3.56
N SER A 603 31.33 16.90 -2.86
CA SER A 603 30.76 15.56 -2.75
C SER A 603 29.45 15.54 -1.95
N ALA A 604 29.33 16.37 -0.92
CA ALA A 604 28.08 16.51 -0.16
C ALA A 604 26.91 17.04 -1.04
N ILE A 605 27.13 18.09 -1.83
CA ILE A 605 26.11 18.66 -2.73
C ILE A 605 25.64 17.63 -3.76
N ARG A 606 26.57 16.82 -4.28
CA ARG A 606 26.26 15.73 -5.23
C ARG A 606 25.28 14.74 -4.62
N ASP A 607 25.55 14.27 -3.40
CA ASP A 607 24.74 13.27 -2.73
C ASP A 607 23.37 13.81 -2.30
N ILE A 608 23.31 15.05 -1.79
CA ILE A 608 22.03 15.67 -1.39
C ILE A 608 21.12 15.90 -2.60
N ARG A 609 21.69 16.23 -3.77
CA ARG A 609 20.91 16.33 -5.01
C ARG A 609 20.37 15.00 -5.49
N ALA A 610 21.19 13.95 -5.45
CA ALA A 610 20.74 12.59 -5.76
C ALA A 610 19.61 12.16 -4.81
N LEU A 611 19.73 12.51 -3.52
CA LEU A 611 18.68 12.29 -2.53
C LEU A 611 17.39 13.06 -2.88
N LEU A 612 17.46 14.34 -3.24
CA LEU A 612 16.28 15.13 -3.65
C LEU A 612 15.63 14.63 -4.94
N THR A 613 16.39 14.01 -5.83
CA THR A 613 15.80 13.37 -7.02
C THR A 613 15.07 12.07 -6.70
N LEU A 614 15.47 11.35 -5.64
CA LEU A 614 14.71 10.20 -5.14
C LEU A 614 13.49 10.67 -4.34
N GLU A 615 13.68 11.67 -3.49
CA GLU A 615 12.68 12.20 -2.58
C GLU A 615 12.68 13.75 -2.60
N PRO A 616 11.84 14.38 -3.44
CA PRO A 616 11.84 15.84 -3.62
C PRO A 616 11.58 16.66 -2.36
N ASN A 617 10.91 16.07 -1.37
CA ASN A 617 10.56 16.72 -0.10
C ASN A 617 11.28 16.07 1.08
N HIS A 618 12.48 15.52 0.88
CA HIS A 618 13.23 14.86 1.94
C HIS A 618 13.65 15.81 3.06
N MET A 619 13.54 15.34 4.29
CA MET A 619 13.94 16.06 5.50
C MET A 619 15.16 15.38 6.13
N MET A 620 16.33 16.00 5.97
CA MET A 620 17.59 15.58 6.57
C MET A 620 17.60 15.76 8.10
N PHE A 621 18.53 15.07 8.74
CA PHE A 621 18.86 15.12 10.16
C PHE A 621 17.67 14.74 11.04
N CYS A 622 17.05 13.61 10.75
CA CYS A 622 15.86 13.08 11.43
C CYS A 622 14.66 14.05 11.38
N GLY A 623 14.40 14.66 10.22
CA GLY A 623 13.23 15.52 10.05
C GLY A 623 13.44 16.99 10.43
N LYS A 624 14.67 17.41 10.73
CA LYS A 624 14.96 18.75 11.29
C LYS A 624 15.31 19.79 10.25
N MET A 625 15.86 19.37 9.10
CA MET A 625 16.30 20.29 8.06
C MET A 625 15.81 19.82 6.69
N ARG A 626 15.34 20.77 5.90
CA ARG A 626 14.96 20.57 4.51
C ARG A 626 16.21 20.34 3.65
N ALA A 627 16.24 19.28 2.85
CA ALA A 627 17.42 18.95 2.03
C ALA A 627 17.75 20.04 0.99
N ASP A 628 16.73 20.68 0.43
CA ASP A 628 16.84 21.86 -0.44
C ASP A 628 17.48 23.05 0.28
N HIS A 629 17.09 23.30 1.53
CA HIS A 629 17.72 24.35 2.33
C HIS A 629 19.20 24.05 2.60
N MET A 630 19.55 22.79 2.88
CA MET A 630 20.94 22.39 3.07
C MET A 630 21.77 22.59 1.80
N LEU A 631 21.20 22.33 0.62
CA LEU A 631 21.86 22.62 -0.65
C LEU A 631 22.13 24.11 -0.87
N GLU A 632 21.20 24.99 -0.48
CA GLU A 632 21.40 26.43 -0.58
C GLU A 632 22.54 26.91 0.31
N VAL A 633 22.62 26.39 1.54
CA VAL A 633 23.68 26.70 2.49
C VAL A 633 25.04 26.25 1.96
N LEU A 634 25.15 24.98 1.54
CA LEU A 634 26.41 24.45 0.98
C LEU A 634 26.79 25.09 -0.36
N GLY A 635 25.81 25.50 -1.15
CA GLY A 635 26.01 26.16 -2.45
C GLY A 635 26.70 27.54 -2.35
N GLN A 636 26.75 28.15 -1.17
CA GLN A 636 27.53 29.38 -0.95
C GLN A 636 29.04 29.14 -0.95
N HIS A 637 29.47 27.89 -0.71
CA HIS A 637 30.87 27.51 -0.55
C HIS A 637 31.47 26.91 -1.84
N VAL A 638 30.66 26.51 -2.81
CA VAL A 638 31.09 25.77 -4.01
C VAL A 638 30.30 26.19 -5.25
N GLN A 639 30.96 26.18 -6.42
CA GLN A 639 30.29 26.38 -7.70
C GLN A 639 29.16 25.38 -7.93
N GLN A 640 27.95 25.87 -8.22
CA GLN A 640 26.78 25.03 -8.43
C GLN A 640 26.96 24.12 -9.64
N TRP A 641 26.95 22.81 -9.41
CA TRP A 641 26.82 21.82 -10.49
C TRP A 641 25.40 21.90 -11.08
N SER A 642 25.13 21.31 -12.24
CA SER A 642 23.74 20.97 -12.60
C SER A 642 23.33 19.62 -11.98
N SER A 643 22.04 19.33 -11.90
CA SER A 643 21.54 18.00 -11.47
C SER A 643 22.16 16.88 -12.31
N ALA A 644 22.32 17.12 -13.62
CA ALA A 644 22.93 16.16 -14.54
C ALA A 644 24.43 15.96 -14.30
N ASP A 645 25.19 16.99 -13.92
CA ASP A 645 26.63 16.84 -13.64
C ASP A 645 26.85 16.02 -12.36
N CYS A 646 25.98 16.20 -11.36
CA CYS A 646 25.98 15.38 -10.14
C CYS A 646 25.71 13.90 -10.46
N TRP A 647 24.72 13.63 -11.31
CA TRP A 647 24.41 12.27 -11.74
C TRP A 647 25.52 11.65 -12.59
N MET A 648 26.12 12.39 -13.51
CA MET A 648 27.25 11.91 -14.30
C MET A 648 28.44 11.52 -13.41
N GLN A 649 28.75 12.30 -12.37
CA GLN A 649 29.82 11.96 -11.43
C GLN A 649 29.52 10.76 -10.53
N LEU A 650 28.27 10.61 -10.12
CA LEU A 650 27.84 9.40 -9.42
C LEU A 650 27.95 8.19 -10.36
N TYR A 651 27.51 8.36 -11.61
CA TYR A 651 27.54 7.32 -12.63
C TYR A 651 28.96 6.91 -13.03
N ASP A 652 29.91 7.84 -13.19
CA ASP A 652 31.31 7.52 -13.49
C ASP A 652 31.94 6.66 -12.40
N ARG A 653 31.59 6.90 -11.12
CA ARG A 653 32.00 6.06 -9.98
C ARG A 653 31.21 4.75 -9.86
N TRP A 654 30.02 4.66 -10.45
CA TRP A 654 29.16 3.47 -10.44
C TRP A 654 29.32 2.57 -11.66
N SER A 655 29.84 3.10 -12.79
CA SER A 655 29.99 2.40 -14.07
C SER A 655 30.92 1.19 -14.05
N SER A 656 31.62 0.94 -12.93
CA SER A 656 32.38 -0.29 -12.72
C SER A 656 31.49 -1.51 -12.39
N VAL A 657 30.19 -1.31 -12.15
CA VAL A 657 29.22 -2.38 -11.86
C VAL A 657 28.00 -2.21 -12.76
N ASP A 658 27.92 -3.03 -13.83
CA ASP A 658 26.77 -3.09 -14.75
C ASP A 658 25.52 -3.65 -14.05
N ASP A 659 24.75 -2.81 -13.37
CA ASP A 659 23.52 -3.26 -12.69
C ASP A 659 22.23 -2.53 -13.12
N ILE A 660 21.10 -3.22 -12.93
CA ILE A 660 19.76 -2.73 -13.23
C ILE A 660 19.38 -1.55 -12.31
N GLY A 661 20.08 -1.40 -11.17
CA GLY A 661 19.91 -0.29 -10.22
C GLY A 661 20.33 1.06 -10.82
N SER A 662 21.45 1.08 -11.54
CA SER A 662 21.90 2.25 -12.29
C SER A 662 20.88 2.67 -13.37
N LEU A 663 20.20 1.71 -14.01
CA LEU A 663 19.12 1.95 -14.98
C LEU A 663 17.83 2.50 -14.32
N ALA A 664 17.49 2.03 -13.11
CA ALA A 664 16.32 2.51 -12.36
C ALA A 664 16.50 3.96 -11.89
N VAL A 665 17.71 4.31 -11.46
CA VAL A 665 18.11 5.68 -11.12
C VAL A 665 18.05 6.59 -12.35
N ILE A 666 18.54 6.11 -13.51
CA ILE A 666 18.40 6.81 -14.79
C ILE A 666 16.92 6.98 -15.18
N HIS A 667 16.09 5.96 -14.98
CA HIS A 667 14.65 6.03 -15.25
C HIS A 667 13.95 7.08 -14.36
N GLN A 668 14.31 7.18 -13.07
CA GLN A 668 13.80 8.24 -12.19
C GLN A 668 14.34 9.63 -12.56
N MET A 669 15.60 9.73 -13.00
CA MET A 669 16.15 10.97 -13.56
C MET A 669 15.39 11.42 -14.82
N LEU A 670 14.97 10.48 -15.68
CA LEU A 670 14.15 10.74 -16.87
C LEU A 670 12.72 11.19 -16.53
N LEU A 671 12.12 10.67 -15.45
CA LEU A 671 10.78 11.04 -14.99
C LEU A 671 10.73 12.46 -14.42
N ASN A 672 11.75 12.87 -13.66
CA ASN A 672 11.76 14.17 -12.99
C ASN A 672 12.09 15.34 -13.93
N ASP A 673 12.80 15.13 -15.04
CA ASP A 673 13.19 16.22 -15.94
C ASP A 673 13.31 15.77 -17.43
N PRO A 674 12.19 15.47 -18.11
CA PRO A 674 12.16 14.69 -19.36
C PRO A 674 12.89 15.34 -20.55
N TRP A 675 12.95 16.67 -20.62
CA TRP A 675 13.46 17.38 -21.82
C TRP A 675 14.99 17.51 -21.87
N LYS A 676 15.67 17.53 -20.72
CA LYS A 676 17.15 17.63 -20.65
C LYS A 676 17.84 16.29 -20.38
N SER A 677 17.14 15.35 -19.76
CA SER A 677 17.64 14.03 -19.39
C SER A 677 17.71 13.06 -20.59
N VAL A 678 16.77 13.10 -21.54
CA VAL A 678 16.76 12.23 -22.74
C VAL A 678 17.97 12.49 -23.66
N LEU A 679 18.36 13.76 -23.84
CA LEU A 679 19.50 14.13 -24.68
C LEU A 679 20.83 13.63 -24.08
N ARG A 680 20.96 13.74 -22.76
CA ARG A 680 22.14 13.32 -22.01
C ARG A 680 22.20 11.81 -21.79
N PHE A 681 21.05 11.14 -21.65
CA PHE A 681 20.91 9.68 -21.63
C PHE A 681 21.32 9.06 -22.97
N ARG A 682 20.92 9.68 -24.09
CA ARG A 682 21.41 9.27 -25.41
C ARG A 682 22.91 9.50 -25.56
N GLN A 683 23.47 10.57 -24.98
CA GLN A 683 24.92 10.80 -24.97
C GLN A 683 25.68 9.82 -24.08
N SER A 684 25.16 9.44 -22.91
CA SER A 684 25.82 8.48 -22.00
C SER A 684 25.81 7.06 -22.57
N LEU A 685 24.70 6.61 -23.18
CA LEU A 685 24.63 5.35 -23.93
C LEU A 685 25.57 5.34 -25.15
N LEU A 686 25.69 6.46 -25.87
CA LEU A 686 26.64 6.62 -26.97
C LEU A 686 28.09 6.52 -26.48
N LEU A 687 28.42 7.14 -25.35
CA LEU A 687 29.75 7.06 -24.73
C LEU A 687 30.08 5.65 -24.25
N LEU A 688 29.10 4.93 -23.66
CA LEU A 688 29.23 3.53 -23.26
C LEU A 688 29.55 2.64 -24.47
N SER A 689 28.81 2.80 -25.57
CA SER A 689 29.04 2.08 -26.82
C SER A 689 30.35 2.45 -27.54
N CYS A 690 30.95 3.60 -27.21
CA CYS A 690 32.25 4.02 -27.73
C CYS A 690 33.42 3.49 -26.87
N ASN A 691 33.23 3.34 -25.56
CA ASN A 691 34.23 2.72 -24.68
C ASN A 691 34.37 1.22 -24.92
N GLU A 692 33.26 0.49 -25.13
CA GLU A 692 33.34 -0.94 -25.52
C GLU A 692 34.06 -1.16 -26.87
N LYS A 693 33.98 -0.18 -27.78
CA LYS A 693 34.66 -0.23 -29.09
C LYS A 693 36.16 0.02 -29.02
N LEU A 694 36.69 0.53 -27.91
CA LEU A 694 38.13 0.76 -27.73
C LEU A 694 38.85 -0.47 -27.13
N GLU A 695 38.14 -1.44 -26.57
CA GLU A 695 38.73 -2.65 -25.97
C GLU A 695 38.51 -3.95 -26.77
N ILE A 696 37.62 -3.98 -27.77
CA ILE A 696 37.36 -5.20 -28.55
C ILE A 696 37.62 -4.94 -30.04
N GLY A 697 38.75 -5.45 -30.51
CA GLY A 697 39.05 -5.57 -31.92
C GLY A 697 38.08 -6.51 -32.65
N SER A 698 37.72 -6.10 -33.87
CA SER A 698 37.25 -6.89 -35.03
C SER A 698 35.87 -7.60 -35.01
N GLU A 699 34.97 -7.04 -35.83
CA GLU A 699 34.21 -7.69 -36.93
C GLU A 699 32.89 -8.49 -36.77
N SER A 700 32.31 -8.74 -35.60
CA SER A 700 31.07 -9.57 -35.56
C SER A 700 29.71 -8.86 -35.46
N PHE A 701 29.65 -7.54 -35.22
CA PHE A 701 28.38 -6.86 -34.88
C PHE A 701 27.66 -6.11 -36.01
N TYR A 702 28.09 -6.24 -37.26
CA TYR A 702 27.50 -5.50 -38.39
C TYR A 702 26.18 -6.05 -38.93
N LEU A 703 25.66 -7.18 -38.40
CA LEU A 703 24.49 -7.88 -38.97
C LEU A 703 23.19 -7.83 -38.16
N GLN A 704 23.18 -7.34 -36.93
CA GLN A 704 21.96 -7.26 -36.11
C GLN A 704 21.34 -5.86 -35.99
N ALA A 705 22.03 -4.80 -36.43
CA ALA A 705 21.52 -3.43 -36.35
C ALA A 705 20.59 -3.03 -37.53
N ARG A 706 20.28 -3.93 -38.47
CA ARG A 706 19.48 -3.61 -39.67
C ARG A 706 18.01 -4.03 -39.61
N THR A 707 17.54 -4.57 -38.47
CA THR A 707 16.15 -5.07 -38.33
C THR A 707 15.31 -4.31 -37.31
N ALA A 708 15.82 -3.22 -36.71
CA ALA A 708 15.06 -2.37 -35.77
C ALA A 708 14.79 -0.96 -36.33
N SER A 709 14.57 -0.86 -37.64
CA SER A 709 14.06 0.34 -38.30
C SER A 709 12.86 0.00 -39.18
N VAL A 710 11.80 -0.54 -38.56
CA VAL A 710 10.39 -0.45 -38.98
C VAL A 710 9.55 -0.34 -37.71
#